data_AF-Q0CHY8-F1
#
_entry.id   AF-Q0CHY8-F1
#
_cell.length_a   1.000
_cell.length_b   1.000
_cell.length_c   1.000
_cell.angle_alpha   90.00
_cell.angle_beta   90.00
_cell.angle_gamma   90.00
#
_symmetry.space_group_name_H-M   'P 1'
#
loop_
_entity.id
_entity.type
_entity.pdbx_description
1 polymer ?
#
loop_
_entity_poly.entity_id
_entity_poly.type
_entity_poly.pdbx_seq_one_letter_code
_entity_poly.pdbx_strand_id
1 'polypeptide(L)'
;MLRRAIWMGDYLTFSKLVGKADLQAADQLGRRPLHLAAERGHKQMIQDLVEHLGRDNVDLNVRCGNGQTALHCAAWAGSAAVVELLQNRIDETAKDIYGNTALHIASQMGFAPVVKLLMKGYTIDMGGSNNLTPLHFAVMHGYGMVVELLEDANVEAKDSKIGWTPLHCAAVNGDQELARLLIGRGAEVNAKDDRVGWTPLHLATMNGHKTVIKFLLGKGANIMAKDKYDWTPRQFAEMNKHDEAVELLGSKGIGDDAIATDWGRWTPLHCKAIDNARGITKLLTDSGVSIYLNDKDDSWTPLQFAIENELGTAIRRLFEKAANVMAKSGQAPLYRPMHEAFEKLLVDKDPDKYRWHEPLLAAAEHGYEAVARLLLEEGADKDCVGKLWTPLHLAVRHKHEAIVRLLLEAGANKELKDWEGGTPLDHAVMLKDKVSVRLLLEAGANTENEGLCRQTPLNLAIRNEDEAVVRLLLDAGANTEIEGIDGKTPLQYAIKLKDKAIARLLLKAGANTEDRDEDGFTFLLDAIISKERAITRLLLEDGSPNLEVKTSPDLTPMHLAIEDSDGETIRLLLEAGANKEVKGPMGLTPLHYAVRLGDKVCVQLLLKAGADKEAKDSAGRTPLHNAIGHEAVAQLLLEAGGYRCKWPDTTPLRCQARR
;
A
#
# COMPACT_ATOMS: atom_id res chain seq x y z
N MET A 1 -6.76 0.25 -54.09
CA MET A 1 -5.60 0.83 -54.82
C MET A 1 -5.67 2.36 -54.86
N LEU A 2 -6.71 2.99 -55.42
CA LEU A 2 -6.84 4.46 -55.54
C LEU A 2 -6.43 5.24 -54.28
N ARG A 3 -6.99 4.92 -53.10
CA ARG A 3 -6.65 5.59 -51.82
C ARG A 3 -5.16 5.54 -51.47
N ARG A 4 -4.44 4.47 -51.83
CA ARG A 4 -2.99 4.35 -51.62
C ARG A 4 -2.22 5.25 -52.58
N ALA A 5 -2.65 5.36 -53.83
CA ALA A 5 -2.05 6.29 -54.79
C ALA A 5 -2.22 7.75 -54.32
N ILE A 6 -3.43 8.11 -53.86
CA ILE A 6 -3.72 9.43 -53.27
C ILE A 6 -2.84 9.68 -52.04
N TRP A 7 -2.80 8.75 -51.08
CA TRP A 7 -2.02 8.90 -49.85
C TRP A 7 -0.52 9.08 -50.10
N MET A 8 0.01 8.46 -51.16
CA MET A 8 1.43 8.50 -51.54
C MET A 8 1.77 9.64 -52.52
N GLY A 9 0.80 10.42 -53.02
CA GLY A 9 1.02 11.42 -54.05
C GLY A 9 1.32 10.87 -55.45
N ASP A 10 1.05 9.58 -55.71
CA ASP A 10 1.27 8.94 -57.02
C ASP A 10 0.17 9.33 -58.01
N TYR A 11 0.40 10.45 -58.70
CA TYR A 11 -0.51 11.00 -59.72
C TYR A 11 -0.67 10.10 -60.96
N LEU A 12 0.36 9.35 -61.35
CA LEU A 12 0.32 8.50 -62.55
C LEU A 12 -0.57 7.26 -62.32
N THR A 13 -0.54 6.69 -61.12
CA THR A 13 -1.47 5.61 -60.74
C THR A 13 -2.86 6.16 -60.43
N PHE A 14 -2.96 7.34 -59.80
CA PHE A 14 -4.24 7.99 -59.51
C PHE A 14 -5.05 8.28 -60.79
N SER A 15 -4.47 8.97 -61.77
CA SER A 15 -5.15 9.36 -63.03
C SER A 15 -5.65 8.17 -63.85
N LYS A 16 -4.96 7.03 -63.80
CA LYS A 16 -5.40 5.76 -64.43
C LYS A 16 -6.60 5.10 -63.72
N LEU A 17 -6.82 5.42 -62.44
CA LEU A 17 -7.82 4.78 -61.57
C LEU A 17 -9.03 5.68 -61.29
N VAL A 18 -8.89 7.00 -61.27
CA VAL A 18 -9.92 7.95 -60.83
C VAL A 18 -11.22 7.81 -61.63
N GLY A 19 -11.15 7.65 -62.96
CA GLY A 19 -12.32 7.44 -63.82
C GLY A 19 -12.87 6.01 -63.87
N LYS A 20 -12.42 5.09 -63.01
CA LYS A 20 -12.82 3.67 -62.99
C LYS A 20 -13.15 3.12 -61.60
N ALA A 21 -12.78 3.85 -60.55
CA ALA A 21 -12.94 3.42 -59.17
C ALA A 21 -14.12 4.13 -58.52
N ASP A 22 -14.77 3.46 -57.56
CA ASP A 22 -15.77 4.09 -56.71
C ASP A 22 -15.12 5.22 -55.87
N LEU A 23 -15.48 6.46 -56.20
CA LEU A 23 -15.01 7.66 -55.51
C LEU A 23 -15.80 7.95 -54.21
N GLN A 24 -16.93 7.26 -53.99
CA GLN A 24 -17.73 7.33 -52.77
C GLN A 24 -17.27 6.36 -51.69
N ALA A 25 -16.56 5.29 -52.06
CA ALA A 25 -16.07 4.30 -51.11
C ALA A 25 -15.27 4.94 -49.96
N ALA A 26 -15.73 4.76 -48.72
CA ALA A 26 -15.09 5.21 -47.50
C ALA A 26 -14.09 4.18 -46.92
N ASP A 27 -13.06 4.64 -46.19
CA ASP A 27 -12.18 3.79 -45.39
C ASP A 27 -12.78 3.44 -44.02
N GLN A 28 -12.03 2.70 -43.20
CA GLN A 28 -12.47 2.31 -41.84
C GLN A 28 -12.70 3.51 -40.90
N LEU A 29 -12.19 4.70 -41.25
CA LEU A 29 -12.41 5.96 -40.55
C LEU A 29 -13.45 6.85 -41.26
N GLY A 30 -14.22 6.28 -42.20
CA GLY A 30 -15.20 7.01 -43.01
C GLY A 30 -14.59 7.93 -44.08
N ARG A 31 -13.26 7.97 -44.25
CA ARG A 31 -12.60 8.91 -45.17
C ARG A 31 -12.73 8.45 -46.62
N ARG A 32 -13.19 9.35 -47.47
CA ARG A 32 -13.30 9.16 -48.93
C ARG A 32 -12.04 9.68 -49.64
N PRO A 33 -11.77 9.28 -50.90
CA PRO A 33 -10.68 9.80 -51.72
C PRO A 33 -10.43 11.32 -51.60
N LEU A 34 -11.49 12.14 -51.59
CA LEU A 34 -11.40 13.60 -51.43
C LEU A 34 -10.80 14.03 -50.08
N HIS A 35 -11.16 13.37 -48.98
CA HIS A 35 -10.61 13.66 -47.64
C HIS A 35 -9.11 13.39 -47.61
N LEU A 36 -8.69 12.23 -48.14
CA LEU A 36 -7.28 11.83 -48.18
C LEU A 36 -6.44 12.75 -49.07
N ALA A 37 -6.99 13.20 -50.20
CA ALA A 37 -6.32 14.13 -51.09
C ALA A 37 -6.16 15.52 -50.44
N ALA A 38 -7.17 15.97 -49.69
CA ALA A 38 -7.14 17.22 -48.92
C ALA A 38 -6.18 17.16 -47.73
N GLU A 39 -6.19 16.07 -46.95
CA GLU A 39 -5.26 15.78 -45.84
C GLU A 39 -3.79 15.75 -46.31
N ARG A 40 -3.55 15.39 -47.58
CA ARG A 40 -2.21 15.41 -48.21
C ARG A 40 -1.90 16.66 -49.04
N GLY A 41 -2.82 17.62 -49.13
CA GLY A 41 -2.62 18.86 -49.87
C GLY A 41 -2.46 18.70 -51.39
N HIS A 42 -2.92 17.60 -51.98
CA HIS A 42 -2.67 17.26 -53.39
C HIS A 42 -3.63 17.98 -54.35
N LYS A 43 -3.42 19.30 -54.57
CA LYS A 43 -4.28 20.19 -55.38
C LYS A 43 -4.75 19.57 -56.71
N GLN A 44 -3.85 19.03 -57.53
CA GLN A 44 -4.20 18.44 -58.83
C GLN A 44 -5.12 17.22 -58.68
N MET A 45 -4.86 16.32 -57.72
CA MET A 45 -5.75 15.17 -57.47
C MET A 45 -7.14 15.62 -57.02
N ILE A 46 -7.24 16.74 -56.30
CA ILE A 46 -8.52 17.31 -55.89
C ILE A 46 -9.25 17.95 -57.07
N GLN A 47 -8.54 18.60 -58.00
CA GLN A 47 -9.12 19.10 -59.25
C GLN A 47 -9.74 17.96 -60.06
N ASP A 48 -8.96 16.93 -60.35
CA ASP A 48 -9.39 15.75 -61.10
C ASP A 48 -10.52 14.98 -60.39
N LEU A 49 -10.46 14.88 -59.05
CA LEU A 49 -11.55 14.31 -58.25
C LEU A 49 -12.81 15.16 -58.45
N VAL A 50 -12.77 16.47 -58.20
CA VAL A 50 -13.96 17.35 -58.32
C VAL A 50 -14.52 17.35 -59.75
N GLU A 51 -13.68 17.33 -60.78
CA GLU A 51 -14.10 17.24 -62.19
C GLU A 51 -14.79 15.91 -62.53
N HIS A 52 -14.24 14.77 -62.07
CA HIS A 52 -14.87 13.47 -62.27
C HIS A 52 -16.11 13.26 -61.40
N LEU A 53 -16.12 13.76 -60.16
CA LEU A 53 -17.26 13.74 -59.23
C LEU A 53 -18.45 14.57 -59.75
N GLY A 54 -18.20 15.57 -60.60
CA GLY A 54 -19.25 16.35 -61.28
C GLY A 54 -20.17 15.54 -62.20
N ARG A 55 -19.82 14.28 -62.54
CA ARG A 55 -20.67 13.39 -63.34
C ARG A 55 -21.72 12.63 -62.52
N ASP A 56 -21.50 12.47 -61.22
CA ASP A 56 -22.30 11.60 -60.34
C ASP A 56 -23.12 12.37 -59.28
N ASN A 57 -23.30 13.69 -59.47
CA ASN A 57 -24.05 14.58 -58.56
C ASN A 57 -23.60 14.50 -57.09
N VAL A 58 -22.28 14.62 -56.86
CA VAL A 58 -21.66 14.31 -55.58
C VAL A 58 -21.65 15.51 -54.63
N ASP A 59 -22.11 15.27 -53.41
CA ASP A 59 -21.97 16.19 -52.30
C ASP A 59 -20.50 16.33 -51.85
N LEU A 60 -19.96 17.55 -51.93
CA LEU A 60 -18.61 17.89 -51.43
C LEU A 60 -18.59 18.09 -49.90
N ASN A 61 -19.75 18.17 -49.25
CA ASN A 61 -19.92 18.34 -47.81
C ASN A 61 -19.90 17.03 -47.03
N VAL A 62 -19.71 15.90 -47.72
CA VAL A 62 -19.65 14.58 -47.10
C VAL A 62 -18.59 14.58 -45.99
N ARG A 63 -18.99 14.05 -44.84
CA ARG A 63 -18.19 13.97 -43.62
C ARG A 63 -17.60 12.58 -43.45
N CYS A 64 -16.36 12.48 -42.99
CA CYS A 64 -15.79 11.22 -42.52
C CYS A 64 -16.23 10.88 -41.09
N GLY A 65 -15.72 9.79 -40.50
CA GLY A 65 -16.24 9.21 -39.25
C GLY A 65 -16.12 10.11 -38.01
N ASN A 66 -15.25 11.13 -38.05
CA ASN A 66 -15.13 12.18 -37.04
C ASN A 66 -15.87 13.47 -37.42
N GLY A 67 -16.82 13.43 -38.36
CA GLY A 67 -17.60 14.59 -38.79
C GLY A 67 -16.85 15.60 -39.66
N GLN A 68 -15.55 15.43 -39.91
CA GLN A 68 -14.75 16.36 -40.70
C GLN A 68 -15.07 16.26 -42.20
N THR A 69 -15.14 17.41 -42.86
CA THR A 69 -15.20 17.53 -44.33
C THR A 69 -13.80 17.63 -44.93
N ALA A 70 -13.67 17.56 -46.26
CA ALA A 70 -12.41 17.81 -46.95
C ALA A 70 -11.77 19.17 -46.60
N LEU A 71 -12.58 20.20 -46.30
CA LEU A 71 -12.08 21.52 -45.89
C LEU A 71 -11.38 21.48 -44.51
N HIS A 72 -11.90 20.67 -43.57
CA HIS A 72 -11.24 20.44 -42.27
C HIS A 72 -9.89 19.73 -42.46
N CYS A 73 -9.85 18.71 -43.33
CA CYS A 73 -8.61 18.01 -43.66
C CYS A 73 -7.56 18.93 -44.31
N ALA A 74 -7.99 19.83 -45.21
CA ALA A 74 -7.11 20.81 -45.84
C ALA A 74 -6.59 21.87 -44.86
N ALA A 75 -7.43 22.29 -43.91
CA ALA A 75 -7.03 23.20 -42.83
C ALA A 75 -6.05 22.55 -41.84
N TRP A 76 -6.29 21.29 -41.46
CA TRP A 76 -5.35 20.49 -40.67
C TRP A 76 -4.00 20.30 -41.38
N ALA A 77 -4.01 20.13 -42.70
CA ALA A 77 -2.81 20.00 -43.51
C ALA A 77 -2.08 21.33 -43.80
N GLY A 78 -2.63 22.47 -43.40
CA GLY A 78 -2.09 23.81 -43.71
C GLY A 78 -2.10 24.16 -45.21
N SER A 79 -2.84 23.43 -46.03
CA SER A 79 -2.76 23.53 -47.50
C SER A 79 -3.62 24.66 -48.04
N ALA A 80 -3.13 25.89 -47.96
CA ALA A 80 -3.79 27.09 -48.48
C ALA A 80 -4.26 26.93 -49.94
N ALA A 81 -3.46 26.27 -50.80
CA ALA A 81 -3.78 26.07 -52.20
C ALA A 81 -4.92 25.05 -52.46
N VAL A 82 -5.23 24.19 -51.49
CA VAL A 82 -6.41 23.31 -51.48
C VAL A 82 -7.61 24.02 -50.84
N VAL A 83 -7.39 24.75 -49.75
CA VAL A 83 -8.43 25.56 -49.10
C VAL A 83 -9.03 26.56 -50.09
N GLU A 84 -8.20 27.32 -50.81
CA GLU A 84 -8.61 28.24 -51.89
C GLU A 84 -9.48 27.56 -52.97
N LEU A 85 -9.19 26.30 -53.28
CA LEU A 85 -9.91 25.54 -54.31
C LEU A 85 -11.28 25.03 -53.81
N LEU A 86 -11.37 24.66 -52.53
CA LEU A 86 -12.58 24.14 -51.90
C LEU A 86 -13.49 25.25 -51.34
N GLN A 87 -12.94 26.44 -51.10
CA GLN A 87 -13.67 27.62 -50.61
C GLN A 87 -14.79 28.03 -51.57
N ASN A 88 -15.93 28.46 -51.03
CA ASN A 88 -17.17 28.76 -51.74
C ASN A 88 -17.80 27.55 -52.49
N ARG A 89 -17.29 26.33 -52.33
CA ARG A 89 -17.83 25.08 -52.92
C ARG A 89 -18.30 24.06 -51.88
N ILE A 90 -18.01 24.31 -50.61
CA ILE A 90 -18.34 23.48 -49.45
C ILE A 90 -18.96 24.40 -48.39
N ASP A 91 -19.84 23.85 -47.56
CA ASP A 91 -20.32 24.42 -46.31
C ASP A 91 -19.13 24.72 -45.39
N GLU A 92 -18.70 25.97 -45.43
CA GLU A 92 -17.66 26.54 -44.58
C GLU A 92 -18.08 26.51 -43.10
N THR A 93 -19.38 26.56 -42.80
CA THR A 93 -19.91 26.52 -41.43
C THR A 93 -19.99 25.10 -40.84
N ALA A 94 -19.69 24.07 -41.63
CA ALA A 94 -19.70 22.69 -41.18
C ALA A 94 -18.83 22.50 -39.93
N LYS A 95 -19.39 21.78 -38.96
CA LYS A 95 -18.72 21.40 -37.70
C LYS A 95 -18.39 19.92 -37.68
N ASP A 96 -17.21 19.57 -37.18
CA ASP A 96 -16.82 18.20 -36.87
C ASP A 96 -17.49 17.67 -35.58
N ILE A 97 -17.19 16.43 -35.16
CA ILE A 97 -17.79 15.84 -33.93
C ILE A 97 -17.43 16.59 -32.65
N TYR A 98 -16.37 17.39 -32.65
CA TYR A 98 -15.96 18.20 -31.51
C TYR A 98 -16.66 19.57 -31.51
N GLY A 99 -17.42 19.89 -32.55
CA GLY A 99 -18.10 21.17 -32.76
C GLY A 99 -17.22 22.21 -33.46
N ASN A 100 -16.02 21.85 -33.90
CA ASN A 100 -15.05 22.77 -34.49
C ASN A 100 -15.26 22.89 -36.00
N THR A 101 -15.02 24.09 -36.54
CA THR A 101 -15.00 24.32 -38.00
C THR A 101 -13.56 24.31 -38.53
N ALA A 102 -13.37 24.31 -39.85
CA ALA A 102 -12.04 24.38 -40.46
C ALA A 102 -11.22 25.63 -40.01
N LEU A 103 -11.88 26.76 -39.72
CA LEU A 103 -11.23 27.97 -39.19
C LEU A 103 -10.70 27.77 -37.76
N HIS A 104 -11.37 26.98 -36.93
CA HIS A 104 -10.85 26.60 -35.60
C HIS A 104 -9.58 25.78 -35.73
N ILE A 105 -9.59 24.76 -36.59
CA ILE A 105 -8.43 23.90 -36.86
C ILE A 105 -7.25 24.74 -37.40
N ALA A 106 -7.49 25.59 -38.39
CA ALA A 106 -6.45 26.46 -38.96
C ALA A 106 -5.83 27.39 -37.90
N SER A 107 -6.65 27.89 -36.97
CA SER A 107 -6.20 28.75 -35.87
C SER A 107 -5.46 27.98 -34.77
N GLN A 108 -5.89 26.75 -34.48
CA GLN A 108 -5.20 25.82 -33.57
C GLN A 108 -3.85 25.33 -34.11
N MET A 109 -3.67 25.29 -35.43
CA MET A 109 -2.41 24.87 -36.07
C MET A 109 -1.52 26.05 -36.47
N GLY A 110 -1.93 27.30 -36.23
CA GLY A 110 -1.13 28.49 -36.54
C GLY A 110 -1.00 28.83 -38.04
N PHE A 111 -1.81 28.22 -38.92
CA PHE A 111 -1.67 28.37 -40.37
C PHE A 111 -2.28 29.69 -40.87
N ALA A 112 -1.60 30.80 -40.59
CA ALA A 112 -1.97 32.15 -41.00
C ALA A 112 -2.45 32.30 -42.47
N PRO A 113 -1.81 31.69 -43.49
CA PRO A 113 -2.32 31.76 -44.87
C PRO A 113 -3.68 31.08 -45.07
N VAL A 114 -3.94 29.98 -44.34
CA VAL A 114 -5.24 29.28 -44.38
C VAL A 114 -6.29 30.09 -43.64
N VAL A 115 -5.98 30.61 -42.45
CA VAL A 115 -6.88 31.50 -41.69
C VAL A 115 -7.31 32.68 -42.55
N LYS A 116 -6.36 33.37 -43.20
CA LYS A 116 -6.63 34.51 -44.09
C LYS A 116 -7.51 34.19 -45.30
N LEU A 117 -7.47 32.94 -45.80
CA LEU A 117 -8.40 32.50 -46.84
C LEU A 117 -9.80 32.30 -46.24
N LEU A 118 -9.91 31.44 -45.22
CA LEU A 118 -11.19 31.07 -44.59
C LEU A 118 -11.95 32.30 -44.07
N MET A 119 -11.29 33.28 -43.45
CA MET A 119 -11.94 34.51 -42.96
C MET A 119 -12.83 35.24 -43.98
N LYS A 120 -12.62 35.07 -45.29
CA LYS A 120 -13.43 35.73 -46.33
C LYS A 120 -14.87 35.21 -46.46
N GLY A 121 -15.20 34.05 -45.87
CA GLY A 121 -16.53 33.43 -45.94
C GLY A 121 -17.13 33.03 -44.58
N TYR A 122 -16.42 33.27 -43.48
CA TYR A 122 -16.79 32.78 -42.14
C TYR A 122 -17.37 33.87 -41.24
N THR A 123 -18.32 33.49 -40.38
CA THR A 123 -18.57 34.19 -39.12
C THR A 123 -17.43 33.89 -38.15
N ILE A 124 -16.55 34.88 -37.98
CA ILE A 124 -15.24 34.77 -37.30
C ILE A 124 -15.40 34.27 -35.85
N ASP A 125 -16.46 34.70 -35.15
CA ASP A 125 -16.73 34.37 -33.75
C ASP A 125 -17.62 33.13 -33.54
N MET A 126 -17.78 32.25 -34.54
CA MET A 126 -18.47 30.98 -34.31
C MET A 126 -17.79 30.22 -33.16
N GLY A 127 -18.55 29.91 -32.11
CA GLY A 127 -18.06 29.05 -31.03
C GLY A 127 -17.93 27.60 -31.47
N GLY A 128 -16.76 27.00 -31.24
CA GLY A 128 -16.46 25.59 -31.49
C GLY A 128 -16.84 24.70 -30.31
N SER A 129 -15.96 23.77 -29.96
CA SER A 129 -16.08 23.00 -28.71
C SER A 129 -16.09 23.91 -27.49
N ASN A 130 -17.00 23.69 -26.53
CA ASN A 130 -17.20 24.55 -25.35
C ASN A 130 -17.33 26.05 -25.68
N ASN A 131 -17.90 26.40 -26.83
CA ASN A 131 -18.01 27.79 -27.33
C ASN A 131 -16.67 28.52 -27.53
N LEU A 132 -15.53 27.81 -27.54
CA LEU A 132 -14.22 28.40 -27.82
C LEU A 132 -14.16 28.88 -29.27
N THR A 133 -13.93 30.18 -29.47
CA THR A 133 -13.81 30.78 -30.82
C THR A 133 -12.43 30.51 -31.45
N PRO A 134 -12.23 30.72 -32.75
CA PRO A 134 -10.92 30.62 -33.40
C PRO A 134 -9.83 31.48 -32.73
N LEU A 135 -10.21 32.65 -32.20
CA LEU A 135 -9.34 33.52 -31.42
C LEU A 135 -8.83 32.86 -30.12
N HIS A 136 -9.69 32.12 -29.40
CA HIS A 136 -9.25 31.33 -28.24
C HIS A 136 -8.21 30.30 -28.65
N PHE A 137 -8.44 29.55 -29.74
CA PHE A 137 -7.48 28.55 -30.22
C PHE A 137 -6.13 29.17 -30.59
N ALA A 138 -6.13 30.30 -31.30
CA ALA A 138 -4.90 31.02 -31.65
C ALA A 138 -4.12 31.48 -30.40
N VAL A 139 -4.81 32.02 -29.39
CA VAL A 139 -4.19 32.52 -28.16
C VAL A 139 -3.70 31.39 -27.25
N MET A 140 -4.50 30.32 -27.08
CA MET A 140 -4.10 29.14 -26.30
C MET A 140 -2.83 28.45 -26.81
N HIS A 141 -2.47 28.63 -28.09
CA HIS A 141 -1.30 28.02 -28.70
C HIS A 141 -0.20 29.04 -29.10
N GLY A 142 -0.31 30.32 -28.70
CA GLY A 142 0.76 31.32 -28.87
C GLY A 142 0.90 31.91 -30.28
N TYR A 143 -0.09 31.76 -31.17
CA TYR A 143 0.06 32.15 -32.58
C TYR A 143 -0.24 33.64 -32.84
N GLY A 144 0.68 34.51 -32.44
CA GLY A 144 0.61 35.97 -32.63
C GLY A 144 0.14 36.40 -34.02
N MET A 145 0.74 35.85 -35.10
CA MET A 145 0.36 36.16 -36.49
C MET A 145 -1.10 35.81 -36.84
N VAL A 146 -1.67 34.77 -36.21
CA VAL A 146 -3.08 34.40 -36.40
C VAL A 146 -3.99 35.32 -35.58
N VAL A 147 -3.60 35.65 -34.35
CA VAL A 147 -4.31 36.65 -33.53
C VAL A 147 -4.32 38.00 -34.24
N GLU A 148 -3.18 38.42 -34.82
CA GLU A 148 -3.08 39.60 -35.66
C GLU A 148 -4.07 39.55 -36.81
N LEU A 149 -4.12 38.48 -37.62
CA LEU A 149 -5.08 38.34 -38.72
C LEU A 149 -6.55 38.41 -38.29
N LEU A 150 -6.89 37.89 -37.11
CA LEU A 150 -8.26 37.90 -36.56
C LEU A 150 -8.62 39.27 -35.96
N GLU A 151 -8.48 40.35 -36.73
CA GLU A 151 -8.68 41.74 -36.28
C GLU A 151 -10.10 42.01 -35.75
N ASP A 152 -11.11 41.59 -36.51
CA ASP A 152 -12.54 41.81 -36.20
C ASP A 152 -13.13 40.78 -35.21
N ALA A 153 -12.31 39.89 -34.63
CA ALA A 153 -12.78 38.87 -33.70
C ALA A 153 -13.11 39.46 -32.31
N ASN A 154 -14.20 38.98 -31.70
CA ASN A 154 -14.63 39.42 -30.38
C ASN A 154 -13.64 38.98 -29.28
N VAL A 155 -12.83 39.92 -28.81
CA VAL A 155 -11.84 39.72 -27.72
C VAL A 155 -12.47 39.45 -26.35
N GLU A 156 -13.78 39.71 -26.18
CA GLU A 156 -14.57 39.42 -24.98
C GLU A 156 -15.47 38.18 -25.12
N ALA A 157 -15.30 37.39 -26.19
CA ALA A 157 -15.99 36.10 -26.31
C ALA A 157 -15.65 35.20 -25.12
N LYS A 158 -16.64 34.52 -24.56
CA LYS A 158 -16.49 33.60 -23.42
C LYS A 158 -16.71 32.14 -23.80
N ASP A 159 -15.87 31.26 -23.27
CA ASP A 159 -16.11 29.81 -23.32
C ASP A 159 -17.31 29.41 -22.42
N SER A 160 -18.01 28.33 -22.76
CA SER A 160 -19.23 27.90 -22.08
C SER A 160 -19.01 27.01 -20.85
N LYS A 161 -17.76 26.66 -20.51
CA LYS A 161 -17.42 25.76 -19.38
C LYS A 161 -17.05 26.55 -18.14
N ILE A 162 -16.29 27.65 -18.29
CA ILE A 162 -15.83 28.48 -17.17
C ILE A 162 -16.01 29.99 -17.38
N GLY A 163 -16.24 30.45 -18.61
CA GLY A 163 -16.41 31.88 -18.90
C GLY A 163 -15.10 32.63 -19.07
N TRP A 164 -14.02 31.92 -19.44
CA TRP A 164 -12.75 32.52 -19.81
C TRP A 164 -12.87 33.26 -21.15
N THR A 165 -12.24 34.43 -21.20
CA THR A 165 -11.98 35.19 -22.42
C THR A 165 -10.58 34.84 -22.98
N PRO A 166 -10.25 35.19 -24.24
CA PRO A 166 -8.90 35.09 -24.76
C PRO A 166 -7.82 35.69 -23.85
N LEU A 167 -8.12 36.77 -23.11
CA LEU A 167 -7.17 37.38 -22.16
C LEU A 167 -6.87 36.47 -20.95
N HIS A 168 -7.84 35.65 -20.50
CA HIS A 168 -7.59 34.61 -19.50
C HIS A 168 -6.63 33.54 -20.04
N CYS A 169 -6.81 33.11 -21.29
CA CYS A 169 -5.90 32.15 -21.95
C CYS A 169 -4.47 32.71 -22.09
N ALA A 170 -4.31 33.96 -22.54
CA ALA A 170 -3.01 34.62 -22.62
C ALA A 170 -2.33 34.71 -21.23
N ALA A 171 -3.11 35.00 -20.19
CA ALA A 171 -2.61 35.10 -18.83
C ALA A 171 -2.19 33.76 -18.21
N VAL A 172 -2.89 32.66 -18.49
CA VAL A 172 -2.47 31.29 -18.10
C VAL A 172 -1.20 30.87 -18.82
N ASN A 173 -1.06 31.23 -20.09
CA ASN A 173 0.11 30.88 -20.91
C ASN A 173 1.35 31.72 -20.61
N GLY A 174 1.22 32.84 -19.90
CA GLY A 174 2.33 33.75 -19.62
C GLY A 174 2.74 34.63 -20.81
N ASP A 175 1.89 34.71 -21.85
CA ASP A 175 2.20 35.44 -23.08
C ASP A 175 1.82 36.93 -22.95
N GLN A 176 2.84 37.73 -22.61
CA GLN A 176 2.72 39.18 -22.46
C GLN A 176 2.37 39.88 -23.78
N GLU A 177 2.82 39.38 -24.93
CA GLU A 177 2.61 40.05 -26.22
C GLU A 177 1.21 39.77 -26.77
N LEU A 178 0.68 38.56 -26.56
CA LEU A 178 -0.74 38.29 -26.79
C LEU A 178 -1.63 39.05 -25.82
N ALA A 179 -1.29 39.13 -24.54
CA ALA A 179 -2.03 39.96 -23.58
C ALA A 179 -2.01 41.45 -24.01
N ARG A 180 -0.88 41.94 -24.55
CA ARG A 180 -0.76 43.30 -25.11
C ARG A 180 -1.67 43.50 -26.32
N LEU A 181 -1.67 42.56 -27.27
CA LEU A 181 -2.47 42.64 -28.49
C LEU A 181 -3.97 42.62 -28.18
N LEU A 182 -4.41 41.75 -27.27
CA LEU A 182 -5.81 41.66 -26.83
C LEU A 182 -6.27 42.92 -26.09
N ILE A 183 -5.50 43.42 -25.11
CA ILE A 183 -5.83 44.67 -24.39
C ILE A 183 -5.78 45.88 -25.34
N GLY A 184 -4.87 45.87 -26.33
CA GLY A 184 -4.82 46.88 -27.38
C GLY A 184 -6.08 46.92 -28.28
N ARG A 185 -6.81 45.79 -28.36
CA ARG A 185 -8.11 45.66 -29.04
C ARG A 185 -9.32 45.84 -28.13
N GLY A 186 -9.10 46.28 -26.89
CA GLY A 186 -10.17 46.60 -25.93
C GLY A 186 -10.59 45.46 -24.99
N ALA A 187 -9.77 44.41 -24.84
CA ALA A 187 -10.07 43.36 -23.86
C ALA A 187 -10.08 43.90 -22.41
N GLU A 188 -11.08 43.52 -21.62
CA GLU A 188 -11.30 44.01 -20.26
C GLU A 188 -10.31 43.36 -19.29
N VAL A 189 -9.39 44.17 -18.77
CA VAL A 189 -8.27 43.75 -17.91
C VAL A 189 -8.74 43.06 -16.62
N ASN A 190 -9.92 43.43 -16.13
CA ASN A 190 -10.55 42.90 -14.93
C ASN A 190 -11.72 41.95 -15.22
N ALA A 191 -11.82 41.43 -16.44
CA ALA A 191 -12.85 40.47 -16.82
C ALA A 191 -12.84 39.31 -15.81
N LYS A 192 -14.03 38.90 -15.35
CA LYS A 192 -14.20 37.76 -14.46
C LYS A 192 -14.75 36.56 -15.21
N ASP A 193 -14.21 35.38 -14.92
CA ASP A 193 -14.84 34.12 -15.30
C ASP A 193 -16.20 33.94 -14.60
N ASP A 194 -17.06 33.08 -15.16
CA ASP A 194 -18.43 32.90 -14.67
C ASP A 194 -18.51 31.88 -13.53
N ARG A 195 -17.51 31.01 -13.38
CA ARG A 195 -17.52 29.88 -12.44
C ARG A 195 -17.07 30.28 -11.04
N VAL A 196 -15.87 30.82 -10.89
CA VAL A 196 -15.24 31.23 -9.63
C VAL A 196 -14.95 32.73 -9.60
N GLY A 197 -14.99 33.43 -10.74
CA GLY A 197 -14.76 34.87 -10.78
C GLY A 197 -13.28 35.25 -10.69
N TRP A 198 -12.38 34.37 -11.11
CA TRP A 198 -10.97 34.73 -11.34
C TRP A 198 -10.88 35.75 -12.46
N THR A 199 -9.83 36.56 -12.38
CA THR A 199 -9.46 37.52 -13.41
C THR A 199 -8.17 37.05 -14.11
N PRO A 200 -7.78 37.64 -15.26
CA PRO A 200 -6.48 37.38 -15.88
C PRO A 200 -5.32 37.55 -14.89
N LEU A 201 -5.42 38.48 -13.93
CA LEU A 201 -4.39 38.65 -12.90
C LEU A 201 -4.30 37.44 -11.96
N HIS A 202 -5.43 36.86 -11.49
CA HIS A 202 -5.42 35.64 -10.67
C HIS A 202 -4.71 34.48 -11.39
N LEU A 203 -4.98 34.32 -12.68
CA LEU A 203 -4.39 33.25 -13.49
C LEU A 203 -2.89 33.47 -13.74
N ALA A 204 -2.48 34.70 -14.01
CA ALA A 204 -1.07 35.05 -14.15
C ALA A 204 -0.30 34.87 -12.82
N THR A 205 -0.90 35.19 -11.67
CA THR A 205 -0.24 35.06 -10.36
C THR A 205 -0.21 33.61 -9.85
N MET A 206 -1.26 32.83 -10.11
CA MET A 206 -1.31 31.38 -9.82
C MET A 206 -0.20 30.60 -10.55
N ASN A 207 0.19 31.03 -11.75
CA ASN A 207 1.26 30.41 -12.54
C ASN A 207 2.61 31.17 -12.49
N GLY A 208 2.69 32.27 -11.72
CA GLY A 208 3.94 33.00 -11.50
C GLY A 208 4.45 33.84 -12.68
N HIS A 209 3.61 34.16 -13.65
CA HIS A 209 3.99 34.81 -14.92
C HIS A 209 4.35 36.29 -14.77
N LYS A 210 5.52 36.56 -14.19
CA LYS A 210 6.08 37.87 -13.81
C LYS A 210 5.87 38.99 -14.85
N THR A 211 6.11 38.69 -16.13
CA THR A 211 5.96 39.62 -17.26
C THR A 211 4.51 40.04 -17.45
N VAL A 212 3.60 39.07 -17.52
CA VAL A 212 2.16 39.31 -17.61
C VAL A 212 1.64 40.02 -16.36
N ILE A 213 2.04 39.62 -15.16
CA ILE A 213 1.63 40.28 -13.90
C ILE A 213 1.99 41.77 -13.93
N LYS A 214 3.24 42.11 -14.25
CA LYS A 214 3.68 43.51 -14.42
C LYS A 214 2.85 44.26 -15.45
N PHE A 215 2.61 43.62 -16.60
CA PHE A 215 1.89 44.22 -17.71
C PHE A 215 0.42 44.50 -17.37
N LEU A 216 -0.29 43.51 -16.79
CA LEU A 216 -1.68 43.65 -16.35
C LEU A 216 -1.84 44.72 -15.27
N LEU A 217 -0.96 44.75 -14.25
CA LEU A 217 -0.94 45.82 -13.25
C LEU A 217 -0.72 47.20 -13.88
N GLY A 218 0.22 47.31 -14.82
CA GLY A 218 0.46 48.52 -15.62
C GLY A 218 -0.69 48.90 -16.57
N LYS A 219 -1.69 48.04 -16.74
CA LYS A 219 -2.93 48.28 -17.50
C LYS A 219 -4.17 48.43 -16.61
N GLY A 220 -4.01 48.52 -15.28
CA GLY A 220 -5.11 48.78 -14.35
C GLY A 220 -5.80 47.51 -13.83
N ALA A 221 -5.12 46.36 -13.83
CA ALA A 221 -5.63 45.17 -13.14
C ALA A 221 -5.78 45.43 -11.63
N ASN A 222 -6.94 45.11 -11.09
CA ASN A 222 -7.25 45.25 -9.68
C ASN A 222 -6.48 44.21 -8.87
N ILE A 223 -5.43 44.69 -8.21
CA ILE A 223 -4.53 43.95 -7.33
C ILE A 223 -5.25 43.31 -6.12
N MET A 224 -6.40 43.89 -5.72
CA MET A 224 -7.30 43.41 -4.67
C MET A 224 -8.60 42.82 -5.25
N ALA A 225 -8.60 42.38 -6.51
CA ALA A 225 -9.72 41.63 -7.06
C ALA A 225 -9.94 40.38 -6.20
N LYS A 226 -11.19 40.16 -5.78
CA LYS A 226 -11.59 38.96 -5.07
C LYS A 226 -12.36 38.02 -5.98
N ASP A 227 -12.11 36.72 -5.88
CA ASP A 227 -12.93 35.68 -6.47
C ASP A 227 -14.19 35.40 -5.61
N LYS A 228 -15.00 34.38 -5.94
CA LYS A 228 -16.21 34.01 -5.19
C LYS A 228 -15.94 33.44 -3.80
N TYR A 229 -14.68 33.10 -3.49
CA TYR A 229 -14.23 32.60 -2.19
C TYR A 229 -13.43 33.65 -1.41
N ASP A 230 -13.52 34.91 -1.84
CA ASP A 230 -12.79 36.05 -1.26
C ASP A 230 -11.25 35.99 -1.48
N TRP A 231 -10.73 35.06 -2.30
CA TRP A 231 -9.30 34.94 -2.57
C TRP A 231 -8.82 36.04 -3.51
N THR A 232 -7.60 36.51 -3.25
CA THR A 232 -6.90 37.54 -4.03
C THR A 232 -5.77 36.93 -4.89
N PRO A 233 -5.33 37.59 -5.98
CA PRO A 233 -4.21 37.14 -6.80
C PRO A 233 -2.93 36.88 -5.99
N ARG A 234 -2.72 37.62 -4.89
CA ARG A 234 -1.56 37.45 -4.00
C ARG A 234 -1.60 36.12 -3.24
N GLN A 235 -2.76 35.72 -2.72
CA GLN A 235 -2.90 34.43 -2.03
C GLN A 235 -2.64 33.26 -2.97
N PHE A 236 -3.05 33.35 -4.25
CA PHE A 236 -2.68 32.37 -5.27
C PHE A 236 -1.17 32.31 -5.54
N ALA A 237 -0.46 33.45 -5.59
CA ALA A 237 1.00 33.46 -5.72
C ALA A 237 1.72 32.89 -4.48
N GLU A 238 1.22 33.17 -3.28
CA GLU A 238 1.78 32.67 -2.01
C GLU A 238 1.60 31.15 -1.85
N MET A 239 0.45 30.62 -2.27
CA MET A 239 0.14 29.18 -2.29
C MET A 239 0.99 28.42 -3.32
N ASN A 240 1.27 29.02 -4.48
CA ASN A 240 2.05 28.39 -5.56
C ASN A 240 3.55 28.73 -5.54
N LYS A 241 4.07 29.31 -4.43
CA LYS A 241 5.50 29.63 -4.21
C LYS A 241 6.11 30.60 -5.21
N HIS A 242 5.29 31.47 -5.81
CA HIS A 242 5.77 32.45 -6.78
C HIS A 242 6.25 33.72 -6.06
N ASP A 243 7.36 33.62 -5.31
CA ASP A 243 7.90 34.70 -4.48
C ASP A 243 8.05 36.03 -5.23
N GLU A 244 8.49 36.01 -6.49
CA GLU A 244 8.59 37.22 -7.32
C GLU A 244 7.22 37.81 -7.68
N ALA A 245 6.17 36.99 -7.86
CA ALA A 245 4.81 37.47 -8.04
C ALA A 245 4.26 38.11 -6.75
N VAL A 246 4.56 37.51 -5.59
CA VAL A 246 4.21 38.08 -4.27
C VAL A 246 4.90 39.43 -4.05
N GLU A 247 6.16 39.57 -4.46
CA GLU A 247 6.89 40.85 -4.42
C GLU A 247 6.21 41.92 -5.29
N LEU A 248 5.86 41.58 -6.54
CA LEU A 248 5.20 42.50 -7.47
C LEU A 248 3.82 42.97 -7.01
N LEU A 249 3.11 42.16 -6.23
CA LEU A 249 1.80 42.50 -5.70
C LEU A 249 1.89 43.39 -4.44
N GLY A 250 3.05 43.46 -3.78
CA GLY A 250 3.32 44.38 -2.68
C GLY A 250 2.45 44.15 -1.42
N SER A 251 2.70 44.96 -0.38
CA SER A 251 2.00 44.87 0.92
C SER A 251 0.85 45.87 1.10
N LYS A 252 0.64 46.80 0.15
CA LYS A 252 -0.38 47.85 0.28
C LYS A 252 -1.78 47.28 0.01
N GLY A 253 -2.58 47.14 1.06
CA GLY A 253 -4.02 46.91 0.94
C GLY A 253 -4.64 45.89 1.89
N ILE A 254 -3.83 45.11 2.61
CA ILE A 254 -4.35 44.31 3.74
C ILE A 254 -4.59 45.27 4.91
N GLY A 255 -5.78 45.85 4.96
CA GLY A 255 -6.28 46.46 6.18
C GLY A 255 -6.58 45.37 7.20
N ASP A 256 -6.21 45.59 8.45
CA ASP A 256 -6.26 44.59 9.54
C ASP A 256 -7.69 44.07 9.84
N ASP A 257 -8.72 44.70 9.26
CA ASP A 257 -10.15 44.43 9.52
C ASP A 257 -10.82 43.45 8.51
N ALA A 258 -10.12 42.96 7.48
CA ALA A 258 -10.75 42.20 6.37
C ALA A 258 -11.11 40.72 6.68
N ILE A 259 -11.36 40.36 7.95
CA ILE A 259 -11.49 38.96 8.43
C ILE A 259 -12.96 38.57 8.74
N ALA A 260 -13.84 38.72 7.76
CA ALA A 260 -15.19 38.14 7.67
C ALA A 260 -15.63 38.23 6.18
N THR A 261 -16.36 37.30 5.55
CA THR A 261 -16.91 35.97 5.90
C THR A 261 -17.00 35.12 4.61
N ASP A 262 -17.51 33.88 4.49
CA ASP A 262 -17.77 32.76 5.43
C ASP A 262 -17.01 31.53 4.84
N TRP A 263 -17.62 30.33 4.68
CA TRP A 263 -17.07 29.07 4.10
C TRP A 263 -15.57 28.80 4.34
N GLY A 264 -15.25 28.13 5.46
CA GLY A 264 -13.97 27.42 5.71
C GLY A 264 -12.71 28.28 5.53
N ARG A 265 -12.46 29.22 6.45
CA ARG A 265 -11.43 30.24 6.28
C ARG A 265 -10.03 29.74 6.64
N TRP A 266 -9.38 29.11 5.66
CA TRP A 266 -7.94 28.87 5.70
C TRP A 266 -7.21 30.21 5.79
N THR A 267 -6.53 30.46 6.91
CA THR A 267 -5.69 31.64 7.09
C THR A 267 -4.42 31.52 6.25
N PRO A 268 -3.71 32.62 5.96
CA PRO A 268 -2.35 32.55 5.43
C PRO A 268 -1.42 31.67 6.30
N LEU A 269 -1.70 31.55 7.60
CA LEU A 269 -0.98 30.64 8.50
C LEU A 269 -1.34 29.17 8.26
N HIS A 270 -2.60 28.82 7.97
CA HIS A 270 -3.01 27.47 7.55
C HIS A 270 -2.34 27.08 6.23
N CYS A 271 -2.42 27.93 5.21
CA CYS A 271 -1.78 27.68 3.91
C CYS A 271 -0.25 27.60 4.00
N LYS A 272 0.39 28.28 4.96
CA LYS A 272 1.84 28.23 5.16
C LYS A 272 2.32 27.20 6.18
N ALA A 273 1.43 26.66 7.02
CA ALA A 273 1.70 25.46 7.80
C ALA A 273 1.98 24.28 6.87
N ILE A 274 1.11 24.07 5.87
CA ILE A 274 1.25 23.09 4.78
C ILE A 274 2.62 23.19 4.07
N ASP A 275 3.21 24.38 4.03
CA ASP A 275 4.25 24.72 3.05
C ASP A 275 5.55 25.29 3.63
N ASN A 276 6.17 24.47 4.49
CA ASN A 276 7.57 24.51 4.94
C ASN A 276 8.02 25.75 5.77
N ALA A 277 8.89 25.49 6.74
CA ALA A 277 9.28 26.36 7.85
C ALA A 277 9.72 27.79 7.50
N ARG A 278 10.20 28.05 6.27
CA ARG A 278 10.70 29.36 5.86
C ARG A 278 9.59 30.42 5.77
N GLY A 279 8.39 30.03 5.33
CA GLY A 279 7.23 30.95 5.26
C GLY A 279 6.67 31.25 6.65
N ILE A 280 6.53 30.22 7.48
CA ILE A 280 6.15 30.35 8.90
C ILE A 280 7.12 31.28 9.62
N THR A 281 8.44 31.13 9.40
CA THR A 281 9.46 32.02 10.02
C THR A 281 9.11 33.49 9.79
N LYS A 282 8.90 33.89 8.53
CA LYS A 282 8.69 35.29 8.14
C LYS A 282 7.38 35.86 8.69
N LEU A 283 6.29 35.08 8.64
CA LEU A 283 5.02 35.46 9.27
C LEU A 283 5.14 35.57 10.80
N LEU A 284 5.86 34.66 11.45
CA LEU A 284 6.02 34.65 12.90
C LEU A 284 6.98 35.74 13.42
N THR A 285 7.97 36.19 12.64
CA THR A 285 8.85 37.33 12.97
C THR A 285 8.22 38.69 12.68
N ASP A 286 7.53 38.83 11.55
CA ASP A 286 7.17 40.15 11.01
C ASP A 286 5.79 40.64 11.48
N SER A 287 5.01 39.81 12.21
CA SER A 287 3.64 40.14 12.58
C SER A 287 3.19 39.68 13.97
N GLY A 288 2.35 40.51 14.60
CA GLY A 288 1.62 40.22 15.84
C GLY A 288 0.46 39.23 15.68
N VAL A 289 0.49 38.38 14.64
CA VAL A 289 -0.55 37.37 14.39
C VAL A 289 -0.60 36.38 15.54
N SER A 290 -1.80 36.23 16.10
CA SER A 290 -2.10 35.28 17.17
C SER A 290 -2.01 33.85 16.63
N ILE A 291 -1.31 32.98 17.37
CA ILE A 291 -1.26 31.55 17.12
C ILE A 291 -2.55 30.81 17.52
N TYR A 292 -3.48 31.52 18.17
CA TYR A 292 -4.74 31.02 18.73
C TYR A 292 -5.98 31.46 17.91
N LEU A 293 -5.80 31.77 16.62
CA LEU A 293 -6.93 32.09 15.74
C LEU A 293 -7.62 30.79 15.34
N ASN A 294 -8.85 30.58 15.83
CA ASN A 294 -9.73 29.48 15.42
C ASN A 294 -10.49 29.88 14.14
N ASP A 295 -10.89 28.90 13.32
CA ASP A 295 -12.01 29.10 12.39
C ASP A 295 -13.31 29.35 13.17
N LYS A 296 -14.33 29.91 12.50
CA LYS A 296 -15.61 30.30 13.12
C LYS A 296 -16.38 29.14 13.77
N ASP A 297 -16.11 27.92 13.34
CA ASP A 297 -16.72 26.68 13.87
C ASP A 297 -15.90 26.06 15.02
N ASP A 298 -15.00 26.85 15.64
CA ASP A 298 -14.22 26.53 16.85
C ASP A 298 -13.25 25.32 16.74
N SER A 299 -13.07 24.83 15.51
CA SER A 299 -12.59 23.48 15.20
C SER A 299 -11.07 23.36 15.01
N TRP A 300 -10.42 24.32 14.34
CA TRP A 300 -9.00 24.18 13.94
C TRP A 300 -8.15 25.45 14.15
N THR A 301 -7.08 25.29 14.94
CA THR A 301 -5.95 26.24 15.05
C THR A 301 -4.79 25.84 14.12
N PRO A 302 -3.87 26.77 13.79
CA PRO A 302 -2.67 26.46 13.03
C PRO A 302 -1.75 25.41 13.66
N LEU A 303 -1.75 25.30 15.00
CA LEU A 303 -1.00 24.27 15.71
C LEU A 303 -1.66 22.89 15.59
N GLN A 304 -2.98 22.81 15.76
CA GLN A 304 -3.71 21.55 15.55
C GLN A 304 -3.53 21.07 14.11
N PHE A 305 -3.70 21.95 13.13
CA PHE A 305 -3.50 21.63 11.71
C PHE A 305 -2.09 21.05 11.45
N ALA A 306 -1.06 21.65 12.06
CA ALA A 306 0.31 21.15 11.97
C ALA A 306 0.50 19.78 12.65
N ILE A 307 -0.19 19.51 13.77
CA ILE A 307 -0.16 18.22 14.47
C ILE A 307 -0.83 17.13 13.64
N GLU A 308 -2.05 17.34 13.14
CA GLU A 308 -2.81 16.33 12.42
C GLU A 308 -2.20 15.96 11.06
N ASN A 309 -1.44 16.88 10.45
CA ASN A 309 -0.69 16.67 9.22
C ASN A 309 0.81 16.33 9.46
N GLU A 310 1.20 16.04 10.72
CA GLU A 310 2.56 15.67 11.13
C GLU A 310 3.69 16.61 10.68
N LEU A 311 3.41 17.91 10.62
CA LEU A 311 4.31 18.93 10.08
C LEU A 311 5.40 19.33 11.08
N GLY A 312 6.28 18.39 11.46
CA GLY A 312 7.22 18.50 12.59
C GLY A 312 8.01 19.81 12.72
N THR A 313 8.43 20.42 11.60
CA THR A 313 9.12 21.72 11.64
C THR A 313 8.21 22.91 11.94
N ALA A 314 6.94 22.85 11.53
CA ALA A 314 5.90 23.81 11.89
C ALA A 314 5.50 23.63 13.36
N ILE A 315 5.27 22.38 13.78
CA ILE A 315 4.97 21.98 15.16
C ILE A 315 6.00 22.59 16.12
N ARG A 316 7.31 22.29 15.97
CA ARG A 316 8.37 22.80 16.86
C ARG A 316 8.39 24.33 16.94
N ARG A 317 8.28 25.04 15.81
CA ARG A 317 8.36 26.51 15.77
C ARG A 317 7.12 27.22 16.33
N LEU A 318 5.94 26.63 16.15
CA LEU A 318 4.72 27.11 16.80
C LEU A 318 4.83 26.93 18.32
N PHE A 319 5.41 25.83 18.80
CA PHE A 319 5.72 25.66 20.23
C PHE A 319 6.77 26.64 20.75
N GLU A 320 7.88 26.87 20.04
CA GLU A 320 8.88 27.89 20.41
C GLU A 320 8.23 29.28 20.60
N LYS A 321 7.30 29.68 19.72
CA LYS A 321 6.58 30.96 19.88
C LYS A 321 5.56 30.92 21.04
N ALA A 322 4.81 29.83 21.20
CA ALA A 322 3.89 29.65 22.34
C ALA A 322 4.62 29.73 23.69
N ALA A 323 5.74 29.03 23.82
CA ALA A 323 6.60 29.08 25.00
C ALA A 323 7.13 30.49 25.28
N ASN A 324 7.57 31.22 24.24
CA ASN A 324 8.02 32.61 24.37
C ASN A 324 6.90 33.61 24.76
N VAL A 325 5.64 33.34 24.39
CA VAL A 325 4.49 34.12 24.86
C VAL A 325 4.18 33.79 26.32
N MET A 326 4.19 32.52 26.70
CA MET A 326 3.88 32.07 28.07
C MET A 326 4.98 32.40 29.09
N ALA A 327 6.25 32.41 28.67
CA ALA A 327 7.36 32.88 29.49
C ALA A 327 7.22 34.35 29.92
N LYS A 328 6.45 35.17 29.17
CA LYS A 328 6.10 36.55 29.53
C LYS A 328 4.87 36.66 30.44
N SER A 329 4.05 35.61 30.53
CA SER A 329 2.83 35.58 31.36
C SER A 329 3.00 34.81 32.69
N GLY A 330 4.16 34.18 32.91
CA GLY A 330 4.54 33.57 34.19
C GLY A 330 3.87 32.23 34.49
N GLN A 331 3.37 31.51 33.48
CA GLN A 331 2.78 30.18 33.63
C GLN A 331 3.74 29.05 33.19
N ALA A 332 3.45 27.83 33.65
CA ALA A 332 4.31 26.65 33.50
C ALA A 332 4.72 26.36 32.04
N PRO A 333 5.95 25.89 31.80
CA PRO A 333 6.51 25.76 30.46
C PRO A 333 5.87 24.62 29.65
N LEU A 334 5.66 24.87 28.36
CA LEU A 334 5.43 23.92 27.25
C LEU A 334 4.19 22.98 27.31
N TYR A 335 3.79 22.45 28.46
CA TYR A 335 2.73 21.43 28.57
C TYR A 335 1.33 21.94 28.27
N ARG A 336 0.98 23.14 28.76
CA ARG A 336 -0.40 23.65 28.68
C ARG A 336 -0.88 23.86 27.24
N PRO A 337 -0.10 24.49 26.33
CA PRO A 337 -0.52 24.66 24.93
C PRO A 337 -0.62 23.34 24.16
N MET A 338 0.20 22.33 24.50
CA MET A 338 0.05 20.97 23.96
C MET A 338 -1.26 20.35 24.43
N HIS A 339 -1.52 20.36 25.75
CA HIS A 339 -2.74 19.82 26.33
C HIS A 339 -3.99 20.46 25.72
N GLU A 340 -4.06 21.79 25.65
CA GLU A 340 -5.21 22.51 25.09
C GLU A 340 -5.43 22.22 23.59
N ALA A 341 -4.36 22.08 22.79
CA ALA A 341 -4.46 21.73 21.38
C ALA A 341 -4.95 20.28 21.17
N PHE A 342 -4.45 19.33 21.97
CA PHE A 342 -4.87 17.93 21.94
C PHE A 342 -6.28 17.71 22.50
N GLU A 343 -6.65 18.44 23.55
CA GLU A 343 -7.97 18.38 24.17
C GLU A 343 -9.05 18.75 23.15
N LYS A 344 -8.91 19.89 22.46
CA LYS A 344 -9.85 20.27 21.39
C LYS A 344 -9.80 19.34 20.17
N LEU A 345 -8.66 18.73 19.84
CA LEU A 345 -8.54 17.76 18.74
C LEU A 345 -9.30 16.45 19.02
N LEU A 346 -9.37 16.04 20.28
CA LEU A 346 -9.96 14.76 20.70
C LEU A 346 -11.42 14.88 21.18
N VAL A 347 -11.87 16.09 21.55
CA VAL A 347 -13.26 16.38 21.97
C VAL A 347 -14.29 15.94 20.92
N ASP A 348 -13.97 16.02 19.63
CA ASP A 348 -14.86 15.59 18.54
C ASP A 348 -15.04 14.06 18.43
N LYS A 349 -14.24 13.25 19.17
CA LYS A 349 -14.22 11.78 19.01
C LYS A 349 -14.79 10.95 20.15
N ASP A 350 -14.84 11.46 21.39
CA ASP A 350 -15.72 11.02 22.51
C ASP A 350 -15.42 11.84 23.79
N PRO A 351 -16.30 12.77 24.22
CA PRO A 351 -16.03 13.65 25.37
C PRO A 351 -15.85 12.94 26.72
N ASP A 352 -16.43 11.74 26.92
CA ASP A 352 -16.33 11.03 28.20
C ASP A 352 -15.16 10.04 28.26
N LYS A 353 -14.60 9.68 27.09
CA LYS A 353 -13.44 8.78 26.99
C LYS A 353 -12.13 9.44 27.45
N TYR A 354 -11.87 10.68 27.01
CA TYR A 354 -10.53 11.30 27.03
C TYR A 354 -10.15 12.18 28.23
N ARG A 355 -10.87 12.08 29.36
CA ARG A 355 -10.58 12.92 30.54
C ARG A 355 -9.22 12.59 31.21
N TRP A 356 -8.28 13.55 31.17
CA TRP A 356 -7.06 13.71 32.00
C TRP A 356 -5.78 12.91 31.69
N HIS A 357 -5.36 12.76 30.42
CA HIS A 357 -4.15 12.00 30.09
C HIS A 357 -3.13 12.78 29.26
N GLU A 358 -1.85 12.56 29.56
CA GLU A 358 -0.72 13.36 29.07
C GLU A 358 -0.58 13.32 27.54
N PRO A 359 -0.08 14.40 26.89
CA PRO A 359 0.03 14.47 25.43
C PRO A 359 0.79 13.31 24.77
N LEU A 360 1.71 12.67 25.50
CA LEU A 360 2.48 11.52 24.99
C LEU A 360 1.63 10.25 24.85
N LEU A 361 0.65 10.04 25.75
CA LEU A 361 -0.34 8.95 25.63
C LEU A 361 -1.21 9.17 24.38
N ALA A 362 -1.67 10.39 24.15
CA ALA A 362 -2.47 10.74 22.97
C ALA A 362 -1.68 10.56 21.66
N ALA A 363 -0.41 11.01 21.63
CA ALA A 363 0.49 10.78 20.49
C ALA A 363 0.73 9.29 20.23
N ALA A 364 0.90 8.49 21.29
CA ALA A 364 1.11 7.05 21.18
C ALA A 364 -0.15 6.24 20.83
N GLU A 365 -1.37 6.71 21.14
CA GLU A 365 -2.63 6.11 20.66
C GLU A 365 -2.84 6.38 19.15
N HIS A 366 -2.57 7.61 18.71
CA HIS A 366 -2.92 8.09 17.37
C HIS A 366 -1.82 7.95 16.31
N GLY A 367 -0.57 7.74 16.71
CA GLY A 367 0.55 7.51 15.80
C GLY A 367 1.42 8.74 15.49
N TYR A 368 1.20 9.86 16.18
CA TYR A 368 1.86 11.14 15.93
C TYR A 368 3.37 11.14 16.28
N GLU A 369 4.20 10.54 15.43
CA GLU A 369 5.63 10.31 15.67
C GLU A 369 6.38 11.61 15.96
N ALA A 370 6.18 12.63 15.12
CA ALA A 370 6.85 13.93 15.26
C ALA A 370 6.54 14.62 16.59
N VAL A 371 5.34 14.39 17.15
CA VAL A 371 4.92 14.94 18.44
C VAL A 371 5.46 14.11 19.60
N ALA A 372 5.39 12.78 19.52
CA ALA A 372 5.96 11.88 20.52
C ALA A 372 7.47 12.13 20.70
N ARG A 373 8.21 12.29 19.59
CA ARG A 373 9.63 12.65 19.58
C ARG A 373 9.89 13.98 20.29
N LEU A 374 9.14 15.03 19.96
CA LEU A 374 9.31 16.36 20.59
C LEU A 374 8.99 16.31 22.09
N LEU A 375 7.94 15.60 22.49
CA LEU A 375 7.57 15.43 23.90
C LEU A 375 8.70 14.75 24.70
N LEU A 376 9.31 13.70 24.14
CA LEU A 376 10.44 13.00 24.77
C LEU A 376 11.69 13.89 24.85
N GLU A 377 11.98 14.69 23.81
CA GLU A 377 13.08 15.68 23.83
C GLU A 377 12.88 16.75 24.93
N GLU A 378 11.65 17.22 25.14
CA GLU A 378 11.27 18.18 26.18
C GLU A 378 11.06 17.53 27.57
N GLY A 379 11.43 16.26 27.73
CA GLY A 379 11.45 15.57 29.03
C GLY A 379 10.08 15.06 29.51
N ALA A 380 9.18 14.68 28.61
CA ALA A 380 7.94 14.00 28.99
C ALA A 380 8.17 12.68 29.70
N ASP A 381 7.27 12.37 30.64
CA ASP A 381 7.28 11.10 31.33
C ASP A 381 6.81 10.00 30.36
N LYS A 382 7.80 9.34 29.75
CA LYS A 382 7.64 8.17 28.88
C LYS A 382 6.95 6.97 29.56
N ASP A 383 6.92 6.97 30.89
CA ASP A 383 6.38 5.90 31.73
C ASP A 383 5.04 6.29 32.37
N CYS A 384 4.47 7.44 31.97
CA CYS A 384 3.22 7.92 32.52
C CYS A 384 2.07 6.93 32.35
N VAL A 385 1.19 6.86 33.34
CA VAL A 385 0.10 5.90 33.38
C VAL A 385 -1.21 6.66 33.12
N GLY A 386 -1.84 6.37 31.98
CA GLY A 386 -3.20 6.81 31.69
C GLY A 386 -4.23 6.09 32.58
N LYS A 387 -5.51 6.08 32.18
CA LYS A 387 -6.58 5.35 32.90
C LYS A 387 -6.18 3.91 33.23
N LEU A 388 -5.47 3.23 32.32
CA LEU A 388 -5.09 1.81 32.44
C LEU A 388 -3.75 1.43 31.74
N TRP A 389 -3.12 2.32 30.97
CA TRP A 389 -2.00 1.99 30.06
C TRP A 389 -0.92 3.08 29.98
N THR A 390 0.30 2.67 29.62
CA THR A 390 1.44 3.57 29.34
C THR A 390 1.53 3.90 27.84
N PRO A 391 2.34 4.90 27.41
CA PRO A 391 2.54 5.20 26.00
C PRO A 391 3.03 3.98 25.20
N LEU A 392 3.87 3.13 25.81
CA LEU A 392 4.41 1.95 25.16
C LEU A 392 3.32 0.88 24.93
N HIS A 393 2.39 0.69 25.87
CA HIS A 393 1.22 -0.17 25.65
C HIS A 393 0.33 0.32 24.50
N LEU A 394 0.07 1.63 24.44
CA LEU A 394 -0.74 2.25 23.37
C LEU A 394 -0.06 2.10 22.00
N ALA A 395 1.24 2.42 21.91
CA ALA A 395 2.01 2.29 20.68
C ALA A 395 2.02 0.85 20.15
N VAL A 396 2.21 -0.14 21.03
CA VAL A 396 2.13 -1.58 20.68
C VAL A 396 0.71 -1.96 20.26
N ARG A 397 -0.33 -1.56 21.01
CA ARG A 397 -1.73 -1.91 20.71
C ARG A 397 -2.15 -1.44 19.31
N HIS A 398 -1.74 -0.23 18.95
CA HIS A 398 -2.07 0.40 17.68
C HIS A 398 -1.02 0.14 16.58
N LYS A 399 0.04 -0.64 16.87
CA LYS A 399 1.10 -1.08 15.95
C LYS A 399 1.94 0.07 15.34
N HIS A 400 2.14 1.13 16.13
CA HIS A 400 2.92 2.31 15.75
C HIS A 400 4.42 2.07 15.95
N GLU A 401 5.04 1.29 15.04
CA GLU A 401 6.46 0.87 15.13
C GLU A 401 7.41 2.02 15.50
N ALA A 402 7.27 3.17 14.83
CA ALA A 402 8.17 4.31 15.05
C ALA A 402 8.07 4.85 16.49
N ILE A 403 6.87 4.88 17.08
CA ILE A 403 6.68 5.30 18.48
C ILE A 403 7.15 4.23 19.46
N VAL A 404 6.91 2.94 19.18
CA VAL A 404 7.47 1.83 19.99
C VAL A 404 8.99 1.97 20.06
N ARG A 405 9.64 2.17 18.91
CA ARG A 405 11.09 2.38 18.82
C ARG A 405 11.54 3.62 19.61
N LEU A 406 10.88 4.77 19.43
CA LEU A 406 11.23 6.02 20.12
C LEU A 406 11.11 5.92 21.65
N LEU A 407 10.06 5.26 22.14
CA LEU A 407 9.88 5.05 23.58
C LEU A 407 10.96 4.13 24.15
N LEU A 408 11.33 3.06 23.44
CA LEU A 408 12.41 2.16 23.85
C LEU A 408 13.79 2.84 23.79
N GLU A 409 14.06 3.64 22.75
CA GLU A 409 15.28 4.48 22.63
C GLU A 409 15.37 5.53 23.76
N ALA A 410 14.24 6.11 24.17
CA ALA A 410 14.14 6.99 25.33
C ALA A 410 14.22 6.24 26.69
N GLY A 411 14.29 4.91 26.68
CA GLY A 411 14.43 4.07 27.87
C GLY A 411 13.13 3.83 28.64
N ALA A 412 11.97 3.83 27.97
CA ALA A 412 10.68 3.52 28.59
C ALA A 412 10.66 2.12 29.21
N ASN A 413 9.99 2.00 30.35
CA ASN A 413 9.88 0.79 31.14
C ASN A 413 8.89 -0.20 30.51
N LYS A 414 9.43 -1.02 29.63
CA LYS A 414 8.81 -2.19 28.99
C LYS A 414 8.37 -3.32 29.92
N GLU A 415 8.64 -3.22 31.23
CA GLU A 415 8.19 -4.19 32.25
C GLU A 415 6.98 -3.69 33.06
N LEU A 416 6.50 -2.47 32.81
CA LEU A 416 5.27 -1.98 33.44
C LEU A 416 4.09 -2.86 33.03
N LYS A 417 3.28 -3.23 34.01
CA LYS A 417 2.06 -4.01 33.81
C LYS A 417 0.85 -3.09 33.70
N ASP A 418 -0.07 -3.44 32.83
CA ASP A 418 -1.38 -2.82 32.77
C ASP A 418 -2.35 -3.38 33.82
N TRP A 419 -3.60 -2.93 33.73
CA TRP A 419 -4.72 -3.34 34.57
C TRP A 419 -5.12 -4.82 34.47
N GLU A 420 -4.83 -5.51 33.36
CA GLU A 420 -5.00 -6.96 33.21
C GLU A 420 -3.76 -7.73 33.71
N GLY A 421 -2.70 -7.01 34.09
CA GLY A 421 -1.41 -7.55 34.51
C GLY A 421 -0.43 -7.79 33.36
N GLY A 422 -0.79 -7.40 32.13
CA GLY A 422 0.02 -7.60 30.92
C GLY A 422 1.13 -6.57 30.76
N THR A 423 2.29 -7.00 30.27
CA THR A 423 3.35 -6.11 29.79
C THR A 423 3.11 -5.74 28.31
N PRO A 424 3.81 -4.72 27.77
CA PRO A 424 3.84 -4.47 26.33
C PRO A 424 4.24 -5.69 25.49
N LEU A 425 5.07 -6.59 26.01
CA LEU A 425 5.44 -7.83 25.30
C LEU A 425 4.24 -8.80 25.21
N ASP A 426 3.48 -8.97 26.30
CA ASP A 426 2.29 -9.83 26.30
C ASP A 426 1.24 -9.32 25.29
N HIS A 427 1.04 -8.00 25.24
CA HIS A 427 0.16 -7.37 24.24
C HIS A 427 0.67 -7.56 22.82
N ALA A 428 1.97 -7.40 22.56
CA ALA A 428 2.56 -7.65 21.24
C ALA A 428 2.38 -9.10 20.79
N VAL A 429 2.59 -10.07 21.70
CA VAL A 429 2.38 -11.51 21.47
C VAL A 429 0.89 -11.81 21.21
N MET A 430 -0.03 -11.25 22.02
CA MET A 430 -1.47 -11.44 21.84
C MET A 430 -1.98 -10.89 20.51
N LEU A 431 -1.46 -9.73 20.08
CA LEU A 431 -1.82 -9.08 18.82
C LEU A 431 -1.08 -9.63 17.58
N LYS A 432 -0.26 -10.68 17.77
CA LYS A 432 0.62 -11.30 16.76
C LYS A 432 1.52 -10.29 16.04
N ASP A 433 1.94 -9.23 16.75
CA ASP A 433 2.79 -8.19 16.19
C ASP A 433 4.27 -8.55 16.29
N LYS A 434 4.76 -9.22 15.24
CA LYS A 434 6.14 -9.69 15.10
C LYS A 434 7.17 -8.56 15.07
N VAL A 435 6.75 -7.32 14.80
CA VAL A 435 7.63 -6.15 14.81
C VAL A 435 7.79 -5.64 16.23
N SER A 436 6.67 -5.40 16.93
CA SER A 436 6.70 -4.98 18.34
C SER A 436 7.35 -6.05 19.25
N VAL A 437 7.07 -7.34 19.04
CA VAL A 437 7.74 -8.45 19.76
C VAL A 437 9.26 -8.36 19.57
N ARG A 438 9.73 -8.21 18.32
CA ARG A 438 11.16 -8.09 18.02
C ARG A 438 11.79 -6.89 18.74
N LEU A 439 11.20 -5.70 18.59
CA LEU A 439 11.74 -4.46 19.19
C LEU A 439 11.82 -4.55 20.72
N LEU A 440 10.81 -5.14 21.36
CA LEU A 440 10.78 -5.33 22.81
C LEU A 440 11.86 -6.33 23.27
N LEU A 441 12.04 -7.44 22.57
CA LEU A 441 13.08 -8.43 22.86
C LEU A 441 14.50 -7.89 22.59
N GLU A 442 14.69 -7.14 21.50
CA GLU A 442 15.96 -6.43 21.21
C GLU A 442 16.27 -5.37 22.28
N ALA A 443 15.27 -4.73 22.87
CA ALA A 443 15.41 -3.86 24.04
C ALA A 443 15.59 -4.63 25.37
N GLY A 444 15.60 -5.96 25.35
CA GLY A 444 15.80 -6.85 26.50
C GLY A 444 14.56 -7.02 27.39
N ALA A 445 13.37 -7.15 26.81
CA ALA A 445 12.13 -7.40 27.56
C ALA A 445 12.19 -8.78 28.23
N ASN A 446 11.66 -8.89 29.45
CA ASN A 446 11.60 -10.14 30.16
C ASN A 446 10.72 -11.15 29.39
N THR A 447 11.24 -12.36 29.14
CA THR A 447 10.51 -13.45 28.48
C THR A 447 9.78 -14.37 29.45
N GLU A 448 9.99 -14.20 30.76
CA GLU A 448 9.48 -15.02 31.85
C GLU A 448 8.41 -14.30 32.70
N ASN A 449 7.93 -13.14 32.27
CA ASN A 449 6.91 -12.39 32.99
C ASN A 449 5.57 -13.15 33.02
N GLU A 450 5.08 -13.51 34.20
CA GLU A 450 3.68 -13.92 34.37
C GLU A 450 2.77 -12.70 34.24
N GLY A 451 2.24 -12.46 33.05
CA GLY A 451 1.39 -11.33 32.74
C GLY A 451 -0.04 -11.74 32.39
N LEU A 452 -0.46 -11.46 31.16
CA LEU A 452 -1.82 -11.75 30.68
C LEU A 452 -2.18 -13.23 30.92
N CYS A 453 -3.36 -13.44 31.52
CA CYS A 453 -3.86 -14.76 31.92
C CYS A 453 -2.96 -15.56 32.89
N ARG A 454 -1.96 -14.95 33.55
CA ARG A 454 -0.89 -15.68 34.30
C ARG A 454 -0.16 -16.70 33.44
N GLN A 455 0.13 -16.34 32.19
CA GLN A 455 0.98 -17.12 31.30
C GLN A 455 2.25 -16.32 30.97
N THR A 456 3.34 -17.03 30.67
CA THR A 456 4.52 -16.43 30.04
C THR A 456 4.21 -16.05 28.58
N PRO A 457 4.95 -15.09 28.00
CA PRO A 457 4.93 -14.81 26.56
C PRO A 457 5.02 -16.06 25.68
N LEU A 458 5.84 -17.04 26.05
CA LEU A 458 5.99 -18.29 25.30
C LEU A 458 4.70 -19.13 25.32
N ASN A 459 4.10 -19.31 26.50
CA ASN A 459 2.83 -20.03 26.63
C ASN A 459 1.67 -19.30 25.91
N LEU A 460 1.65 -17.97 25.94
CA LEU A 460 0.70 -17.16 25.17
C LEU A 460 0.88 -17.35 23.66
N ALA A 461 2.12 -17.36 23.16
CA ALA A 461 2.43 -17.54 21.74
C ALA A 461 2.07 -18.93 21.22
N ILE A 462 2.30 -19.97 22.02
CA ILE A 462 1.94 -21.36 21.71
C ILE A 462 0.42 -21.54 21.66
N ARG A 463 -0.31 -21.03 22.65
CA ARG A 463 -1.79 -21.04 22.68
C ARG A 463 -2.40 -20.29 21.49
N ASN A 464 -1.68 -19.30 20.96
CA ASN A 464 -2.07 -18.53 19.79
C ASN A 464 -1.67 -19.20 18.45
N GLU A 465 -0.97 -20.34 18.45
CA GLU A 465 -0.47 -21.05 17.26
C GLU A 465 0.40 -20.14 16.34
N ASP A 466 1.22 -19.24 16.90
CA ASP A 466 2.14 -18.38 16.11
C ASP A 466 3.59 -18.85 16.19
N GLU A 467 3.93 -19.81 15.33
CA GLU A 467 5.29 -20.36 15.13
C GLU A 467 6.39 -19.28 15.03
N ALA A 468 6.09 -18.11 14.43
CA ALA A 468 7.09 -17.07 14.24
C ALA A 468 7.34 -16.27 15.52
N VAL A 469 6.31 -16.04 16.34
CA VAL A 469 6.46 -15.40 17.65
C VAL A 469 7.11 -16.38 18.64
N VAL A 470 6.74 -17.66 18.62
CA VAL A 470 7.43 -18.72 19.38
C VAL A 470 8.93 -18.74 19.06
N ARG A 471 9.29 -18.72 17.78
CA ARG A 471 10.70 -18.66 17.36
C ARG A 471 11.43 -17.43 17.91
N LEU A 472 10.85 -16.23 17.81
CA LEU A 472 11.45 -15.00 18.34
C LEU A 472 11.69 -15.06 19.85
N LEU A 473 10.76 -15.65 20.61
CA LEU A 473 10.88 -15.79 22.07
C LEU A 473 11.96 -16.81 22.45
N LEU A 474 12.04 -17.95 21.74
CA LEU A 474 13.10 -18.95 21.97
C LEU A 474 14.48 -18.44 21.54
N ASP A 475 14.58 -17.71 20.42
CA ASP A 475 15.82 -17.05 19.99
C ASP A 475 16.29 -15.99 21.01
N ALA A 476 15.35 -15.40 21.79
CA ALA A 476 15.62 -14.50 22.90
C ALA A 476 15.86 -15.21 24.26
N GLY A 477 15.87 -16.56 24.29
CA GLY A 477 16.17 -17.36 25.48
C GLY A 477 15.00 -17.62 26.42
N ALA A 478 13.75 -17.55 25.94
CA ALA A 478 12.58 -17.91 26.74
C ALA A 478 12.64 -19.36 27.24
N ASN A 479 12.43 -19.54 28.55
CA ASN A 479 12.50 -20.84 29.22
C ASN A 479 11.38 -21.80 28.77
N THR A 480 11.75 -23.00 28.33
CA THR A 480 10.85 -24.04 27.79
C THR A 480 10.11 -24.86 28.84
N GLU A 481 10.44 -24.68 30.12
CA GLU A 481 9.97 -25.53 31.22
C GLU A 481 8.93 -24.83 32.13
N ILE A 482 8.64 -23.54 31.90
CA ILE A 482 7.65 -22.82 32.73
C ILE A 482 6.24 -23.26 32.35
N GLU A 483 5.58 -23.98 33.25
CA GLU A 483 4.21 -24.48 33.08
C GLU A 483 3.18 -23.36 32.82
N GLY A 484 2.19 -23.67 31.98
CA GLY A 484 1.01 -22.83 31.79
C GLY A 484 -0.04 -22.99 32.90
N ILE A 485 -1.15 -22.26 32.78
CA ILE A 485 -2.29 -22.30 33.72
C ILE A 485 -2.95 -23.67 33.89
N ASP A 486 -2.72 -24.61 32.97
CA ASP A 486 -3.19 -26.00 33.05
C ASP A 486 -2.13 -26.97 33.61
N GLY A 487 -1.02 -26.44 34.18
CA GLY A 487 0.07 -27.23 34.74
C GLY A 487 0.90 -27.95 33.69
N LYS A 488 0.91 -27.44 32.44
CA LYS A 488 1.55 -28.11 31.30
C LYS A 488 2.72 -27.31 30.76
N THR A 489 3.84 -27.99 30.53
CA THR A 489 5.02 -27.36 29.92
C THR A 489 4.72 -26.98 28.45
N PRO A 490 5.39 -25.95 27.91
CA PRO A 490 5.36 -25.59 26.50
C PRO A 490 5.33 -26.77 25.51
N LEU A 491 6.16 -27.81 25.75
CA LEU A 491 6.23 -28.98 24.87
C LEU A 491 4.99 -29.88 25.00
N GLN A 492 4.48 -30.11 26.21
CA GLN A 492 3.21 -30.82 26.44
C GLN A 492 2.05 -30.15 25.70
N TYR A 493 1.99 -28.82 25.78
CA TYR A 493 0.92 -28.06 25.13
C TYR A 493 0.99 -28.18 23.60
N ALA A 494 2.19 -28.07 23.02
CA ALA A 494 2.40 -28.24 21.58
C ALA A 494 2.07 -29.66 21.09
N ILE A 495 2.45 -30.69 21.85
CA ILE A 495 2.13 -32.10 21.56
C ILE A 495 0.61 -32.34 21.62
N LYS A 496 -0.08 -31.81 22.64
CA LYS A 496 -1.54 -31.89 22.79
C LYS A 496 -2.30 -31.19 21.67
N LEU A 497 -1.81 -30.04 21.19
CA LEU A 497 -2.33 -29.36 19.99
C LEU A 497 -1.97 -30.07 18.68
N LYS A 498 -1.03 -31.04 18.71
CA LYS A 498 -0.44 -31.73 17.55
C LYS A 498 0.31 -30.80 16.60
N ASP A 499 0.79 -29.66 17.09
CA ASP A 499 1.60 -28.72 16.31
C ASP A 499 3.04 -29.21 16.21
N LYS A 500 3.34 -29.89 15.10
CA LYS A 500 4.68 -30.39 14.77
C LYS A 500 5.73 -29.28 14.63
N ALA A 501 5.35 -28.09 14.17
CA ALA A 501 6.27 -26.99 13.93
C ALA A 501 6.73 -26.34 15.24
N ILE A 502 5.79 -26.06 16.14
CA ILE A 502 6.08 -25.55 17.48
C ILE A 502 6.83 -26.59 18.31
N ALA A 503 6.39 -27.86 18.33
CA ALA A 503 7.09 -28.92 19.05
C ALA A 503 8.56 -29.07 18.60
N ARG A 504 8.84 -28.93 17.30
CA ARG A 504 10.21 -28.94 16.75
C ARG A 504 11.05 -27.77 17.23
N LEU A 505 10.46 -26.58 17.35
CA LEU A 505 11.17 -25.40 17.85
C LEU A 505 11.54 -25.55 19.33
N LEU A 506 10.63 -26.09 20.14
CA LEU A 506 10.83 -26.33 21.56
C LEU A 506 11.90 -27.39 21.83
N LEU A 507 11.87 -28.53 21.13
CA LEU A 507 12.94 -29.55 21.22
C LEU A 507 14.30 -28.98 20.83
N LYS A 508 14.38 -28.23 19.73
CA LYS A 508 15.62 -27.55 19.31
C LYS A 508 16.12 -26.53 20.34
N ALA A 509 15.23 -25.94 21.14
CA ALA A 509 15.57 -25.06 22.25
C ALA A 509 15.98 -25.79 23.54
N GLY A 510 15.90 -27.13 23.57
CA GLY A 510 16.30 -27.96 24.69
C GLY A 510 15.18 -28.35 25.67
N ALA A 511 13.92 -28.30 25.25
CA ALA A 511 12.77 -28.65 26.08
C ALA A 511 12.85 -30.10 26.62
N ASN A 512 12.52 -30.31 27.90
CA ASN A 512 12.57 -31.64 28.51
C ASN A 512 11.56 -32.61 27.87
N THR A 513 11.98 -33.83 27.55
CA THR A 513 11.10 -34.90 27.02
C THR A 513 10.67 -35.94 28.07
N GLU A 514 11.23 -35.86 29.27
CA GLU A 514 11.08 -36.86 30.34
C GLU A 514 10.02 -36.50 31.40
N ASP A 515 9.37 -35.34 31.26
CA ASP A 515 8.19 -35.00 32.04
C ASP A 515 7.07 -36.03 31.82
N ARG A 516 6.20 -36.13 32.83
CA ARG A 516 5.11 -37.11 32.84
C ARG A 516 3.77 -36.41 32.76
N ASP A 517 2.86 -37.02 32.02
CA ASP A 517 1.45 -36.62 31.97
C ASP A 517 0.66 -37.04 33.22
N GLU A 518 -0.65 -36.79 33.20
CA GLU A 518 -1.59 -37.10 34.28
C GLU A 518 -1.71 -38.62 34.56
N ASP A 519 -1.41 -39.47 33.58
CA ASP A 519 -1.38 -40.93 33.69
C ASP A 519 0.02 -41.49 34.05
N GLY A 520 1.03 -40.62 34.11
CA GLY A 520 2.41 -40.93 34.48
C GLY A 520 3.33 -41.36 33.34
N PHE A 521 2.90 -41.19 32.08
CA PHE A 521 3.66 -41.52 30.88
C PHE A 521 4.52 -40.35 30.40
N THR A 522 5.70 -40.65 29.85
CA THR A 522 6.52 -39.66 29.12
C THR A 522 5.96 -39.43 27.72
N PHE A 523 6.34 -38.32 27.06
CA PHE A 523 5.77 -37.95 25.76
C PHE A 523 6.00 -38.99 24.66
N LEU A 524 7.11 -39.72 24.72
CA LEU A 524 7.35 -40.82 23.79
C LEU A 524 6.37 -41.99 24.01
N LEU A 525 6.01 -42.28 25.26
CA LEU A 525 5.04 -43.32 25.60
C LEU A 525 3.63 -42.93 25.17
N ASP A 526 3.15 -41.72 25.53
CA ASP A 526 1.83 -41.23 25.08
C ASP A 526 1.75 -41.21 23.54
N ALA A 527 2.73 -40.62 22.85
CA ALA A 527 2.71 -40.56 21.38
C ALA A 527 2.64 -41.95 20.71
N ILE A 528 3.22 -42.99 21.33
CA ILE A 528 3.13 -44.38 20.84
C ILE A 528 1.75 -44.98 21.16
N ILE A 529 1.28 -44.88 22.40
CA ILE A 529 -0.03 -45.40 22.86
C ILE A 529 -1.19 -44.75 22.07
N SER A 530 -1.12 -43.44 21.89
CA SER A 530 -2.05 -42.62 21.11
C SER A 530 -1.85 -42.73 19.59
N LYS A 531 -0.83 -43.46 19.13
CA LYS A 531 -0.51 -43.77 17.72
C LYS A 531 -0.21 -42.53 16.85
N GLU A 532 0.29 -41.47 17.49
CA GLU A 532 0.63 -40.19 16.89
C GLU A 532 2.00 -40.21 16.19
N ARG A 533 2.10 -41.04 15.14
CA ARG A 533 3.36 -41.31 14.39
C ARG A 533 4.16 -40.08 13.98
N ALA A 534 3.49 -38.94 13.72
CA ALA A 534 4.16 -37.69 13.35
C ALA A 534 4.94 -37.06 14.51
N ILE A 535 4.44 -37.21 15.74
CA ILE A 535 5.04 -36.77 17.00
C ILE A 535 6.08 -37.79 17.46
N THR A 536 5.76 -39.10 17.41
CA THR A 536 6.71 -40.19 17.69
C THR A 536 7.97 -40.04 16.85
N ARG A 537 7.84 -39.81 15.54
CA ARG A 537 8.99 -39.59 14.66
C ARG A 537 9.76 -38.33 15.02
N LEU A 538 9.08 -37.23 15.38
CA LEU A 538 9.72 -35.96 15.75
C LEU A 538 10.55 -36.08 17.04
N LEU A 539 10.03 -36.78 18.05
CA LEU A 539 10.74 -37.06 19.30
C LEU A 539 11.97 -37.96 19.06
N LEU A 540 11.83 -38.98 18.22
CA LEU A 540 12.93 -39.90 17.88
C LEU A 540 13.98 -39.28 16.91
N GLU A 541 13.58 -38.35 16.05
CA GLU A 541 14.49 -37.56 15.19
C GLU A 541 15.38 -36.60 15.99
N ASP A 542 14.89 -36.12 17.14
CA ASP A 542 15.63 -35.20 18.02
C ASP A 542 16.67 -35.93 18.90
N GLY A 543 16.30 -37.13 19.40
CA GLY A 543 17.21 -38.01 20.14
C GLY A 543 17.39 -37.68 21.63
N SER A 544 16.69 -36.67 22.14
CA SER A 544 16.55 -36.39 23.59
C SER A 544 15.80 -37.45 24.41
N PRO A 545 14.77 -38.18 23.92
CA PRO A 545 13.96 -39.04 24.78
C PRO A 545 14.65 -40.33 25.26
N ASN A 546 14.35 -40.74 26.49
CA ASN A 546 14.75 -42.03 27.03
C ASN A 546 13.96 -43.18 26.38
N LEU A 547 14.60 -43.90 25.47
CA LEU A 547 14.02 -45.03 24.75
C LEU A 547 13.71 -46.27 25.63
N GLU A 548 14.29 -46.32 26.84
CA GLU A 548 14.17 -47.43 27.80
C GLU A 548 13.29 -47.10 29.02
N VAL A 549 12.53 -46.00 28.95
CA VAL A 549 11.47 -45.69 29.92
C VAL A 549 10.50 -46.86 30.06
N LYS A 550 10.00 -47.10 31.27
CA LYS A 550 9.12 -48.23 31.57
C LYS A 550 7.77 -47.80 32.10
N THR A 551 6.71 -48.39 31.58
CA THR A 551 5.35 -48.32 32.15
C THR A 551 5.23 -49.22 33.40
N SER A 552 4.06 -49.22 34.04
CA SER A 552 3.60 -50.36 34.83
C SER A 552 2.63 -51.15 33.95
N PRO A 553 2.98 -52.36 33.45
CA PRO A 553 3.91 -53.32 34.05
C PRO A 553 5.22 -53.52 33.26
N ASP A 554 6.26 -52.73 33.54
CA ASP A 554 7.64 -52.91 33.06
C ASP A 554 7.83 -52.96 31.52
N LEU A 555 6.87 -52.46 30.73
CA LEU A 555 6.96 -52.41 29.25
C LEU A 555 7.70 -51.15 28.79
N THR A 556 8.57 -51.29 27.79
CA THR A 556 9.27 -50.16 27.14
C THR A 556 8.53 -49.69 25.87
N PRO A 557 8.85 -48.50 25.31
CA PRO A 557 8.38 -48.07 23.99
C PRO A 557 8.42 -49.16 22.90
N MET A 558 9.49 -49.96 22.87
CA MET A 558 9.63 -51.06 21.90
C MET A 558 8.65 -52.20 22.17
N HIS A 559 8.35 -52.52 23.43
CA HIS A 559 7.35 -53.54 23.77
C HIS A 559 5.94 -53.11 23.33
N LEU A 560 5.56 -51.85 23.61
CA LEU A 560 4.24 -51.32 23.22
C LEU A 560 4.06 -51.31 21.69
N ALA A 561 5.07 -50.86 20.94
CA ALA A 561 5.03 -50.86 19.48
C ALA A 561 4.91 -52.28 18.87
N ILE A 562 5.39 -53.31 19.58
CA ILE A 562 5.25 -54.73 19.20
C ILE A 562 3.86 -55.28 19.54
N GLU A 563 3.29 -54.90 20.68
CA GLU A 563 1.91 -55.30 21.04
C GLU A 563 0.87 -54.72 20.05
N ASP A 564 1.16 -53.55 19.48
CA ASP A 564 0.35 -52.90 18.44
C ASP A 564 0.71 -53.27 16.99
N SER A 565 1.71 -54.14 16.77
CA SER A 565 2.22 -54.50 15.44
C SER A 565 2.68 -53.29 14.57
N ASP A 566 3.10 -52.18 15.18
CA ASP A 566 3.49 -50.96 14.44
C ASP A 566 4.95 -51.01 13.96
N GLY A 567 5.17 -51.79 12.89
CA GLY A 567 6.49 -52.02 12.29
C GLY A 567 7.29 -50.77 11.91
N GLU A 568 6.63 -49.64 11.62
CA GLU A 568 7.34 -48.38 11.34
C GLU A 568 7.86 -47.73 12.63
N THR A 569 7.08 -47.71 13.72
CA THR A 569 7.55 -47.23 15.03
C THR A 569 8.67 -48.12 15.59
N ILE A 570 8.58 -49.44 15.40
CA ILE A 570 9.68 -50.37 15.72
C ILE A 570 10.96 -50.02 14.94
N ARG A 571 10.84 -49.73 13.64
CA ARG A 571 11.98 -49.27 12.84
C ARG A 571 12.58 -47.97 13.36
N LEU A 572 11.76 -46.96 13.62
CA LEU A 572 12.22 -45.67 14.15
C LEU A 572 12.93 -45.82 15.50
N LEU A 573 12.39 -46.64 16.41
CA LEU A 573 13.04 -46.94 17.69
C LEU A 573 14.39 -47.64 17.52
N LEU A 574 14.50 -48.60 16.59
CA LEU A 574 15.76 -49.29 16.28
C LEU A 574 16.77 -48.37 15.58
N GLU A 575 16.31 -47.48 14.70
CA GLU A 575 17.12 -46.45 14.02
C GLU A 575 17.62 -45.38 15.03
N ALA A 576 16.82 -45.05 16.06
CA ALA A 576 17.21 -44.19 17.18
C ALA A 576 18.10 -44.89 18.24
N GLY A 577 18.34 -46.21 18.12
CA GLY A 577 19.26 -46.96 18.99
C GLY A 577 18.64 -47.65 20.21
N ALA A 578 17.31 -47.82 20.26
CA ALA A 578 16.63 -48.52 21.34
C ALA A 578 17.13 -49.98 21.53
N ASN A 579 17.17 -50.43 22.78
CA ASN A 579 17.72 -51.72 23.17
C ASN A 579 16.77 -52.87 22.85
N LYS A 580 16.97 -53.49 21.69
CA LYS A 580 16.30 -54.72 21.24
C LYS A 580 16.40 -55.93 22.19
N GLU A 581 17.29 -55.91 23.19
CA GLU A 581 17.43 -56.96 24.22
C GLU A 581 16.88 -56.55 25.61
N VAL A 582 16.20 -55.41 25.73
CA VAL A 582 15.64 -54.97 27.01
C VAL A 582 14.63 -55.98 27.54
N LYS A 583 14.72 -56.30 28.84
CA LYS A 583 13.84 -57.29 29.47
C LYS A 583 12.62 -56.61 30.11
N GLY A 584 11.44 -56.94 29.59
CA GLY A 584 10.16 -56.64 30.19
C GLY A 584 9.71 -57.71 31.21
N PRO A 585 8.41 -57.79 31.51
CA PRO A 585 7.80 -58.82 32.34
C PRO A 585 8.27 -60.24 32.03
N MET A 586 8.43 -61.05 33.08
CA MET A 586 8.91 -62.44 33.00
C MET A 586 10.29 -62.60 32.33
N GLY A 587 11.07 -61.51 32.20
CA GLY A 587 12.40 -61.53 31.59
C GLY A 587 12.40 -61.66 30.07
N LEU A 588 11.25 -61.48 29.43
CA LEU A 588 11.05 -61.58 27.98
C LEU A 588 11.68 -60.37 27.27
N THR A 589 12.35 -60.59 26.14
CA THR A 589 12.86 -59.51 25.25
C THR A 589 11.82 -59.14 24.19
N PRO A 590 11.95 -57.99 23.49
CA PRO A 590 11.17 -57.64 22.30
C PRO A 590 10.94 -58.80 21.32
N LEU A 591 11.97 -59.60 21.03
CA LEU A 591 11.84 -60.76 20.14
C LEU A 591 10.94 -61.86 20.72
N HIS A 592 10.95 -62.09 22.04
CA HIS A 592 10.02 -63.01 22.68
C HIS A 592 8.57 -62.54 22.58
N TYR A 593 8.32 -61.22 22.69
CA TYR A 593 6.98 -60.64 22.53
C TYR A 593 6.48 -60.83 21.09
N ALA A 594 7.26 -60.41 20.09
CA ALA A 594 6.88 -60.52 18.68
C ALA A 594 6.59 -61.98 18.27
N VAL A 595 7.38 -62.94 18.77
CA VAL A 595 7.17 -64.38 18.49
C VAL A 595 5.90 -64.92 19.14
N ARG A 596 5.63 -64.54 20.39
CA ARG A 596 4.43 -64.96 21.14
C ARG A 596 3.12 -64.39 20.59
N LEU A 597 3.19 -63.25 19.89
CA LEU A 597 2.07 -62.66 19.14
C LEU A 597 1.91 -63.27 17.74
N GLY A 598 2.88 -64.04 17.26
CA GLY A 598 2.89 -64.60 15.91
C GLY A 598 3.21 -63.59 14.79
N ASP A 599 3.72 -62.41 15.14
CA ASP A 599 3.95 -61.32 14.19
C ASP A 599 5.25 -61.50 13.40
N LYS A 600 5.11 -61.95 12.15
CA LYS A 600 6.22 -62.14 11.21
C LYS A 600 6.98 -60.85 10.90
N VAL A 601 6.30 -59.70 10.84
CA VAL A 601 6.92 -58.43 10.46
C VAL A 601 7.80 -57.94 11.59
N CYS A 602 7.27 -57.91 12.81
CA CYS A 602 8.05 -57.54 14.01
C CYS A 602 9.24 -58.48 14.22
N VAL A 603 9.06 -59.79 14.05
CA VAL A 603 10.15 -60.78 14.12
C VAL A 603 11.22 -60.52 13.05
N GLN A 604 10.84 -60.27 11.79
CA GLN A 604 11.79 -59.96 10.72
C GLN A 604 12.57 -58.65 10.98
N LEU A 605 11.91 -57.60 11.48
CA LEU A 605 12.56 -56.33 11.81
C LEU A 605 13.60 -56.50 12.92
N LEU A 606 13.25 -57.17 14.02
CA LEU A 606 14.14 -57.40 15.15
C LEU A 606 15.33 -58.30 14.77
N LEU A 607 15.09 -59.40 14.03
CA LEU A 607 16.16 -60.27 13.54
C LEU A 607 17.10 -59.53 12.58
N LYS A 608 16.56 -58.68 11.69
CA LYS A 608 17.37 -57.84 10.78
C LYS A 608 18.21 -56.81 11.53
N ALA A 609 17.72 -56.29 12.66
CA ALA A 609 18.47 -55.43 13.57
C ALA A 609 19.45 -56.21 14.48
N GLY A 610 19.55 -57.53 14.33
CA GLY A 610 20.48 -58.40 15.03
C GLY A 610 20.04 -58.80 16.44
N ALA A 611 18.74 -58.97 16.69
CA ALA A 611 18.23 -59.40 17.98
C ALA A 611 18.65 -60.84 18.34
N ASP A 612 18.94 -61.10 19.61
CA ASP A 612 19.41 -62.41 20.09
C ASP A 612 18.25 -63.43 20.16
N LYS A 613 18.20 -64.28 19.13
CA LYS A 613 17.28 -65.41 19.01
C LYS A 613 17.53 -66.54 20.02
N GLU A 614 18.62 -66.51 20.78
CA GLU A 614 18.94 -67.47 21.86
C GLU A 614 18.82 -66.85 23.26
N ALA A 615 18.42 -65.57 23.36
CA ALA A 615 18.19 -64.88 24.62
C ALA A 615 17.22 -65.67 25.50
N LYS A 616 17.45 -65.70 26.82
CA LYS A 616 16.64 -66.48 27.77
C LYS A 616 15.74 -65.62 28.65
N ASP A 617 14.47 -66.00 28.73
CA ASP A 617 13.50 -65.46 29.70
C ASP A 617 13.76 -65.97 31.13
N SER A 618 12.96 -65.51 32.10
CA SER A 618 13.10 -65.92 33.51
C SER A 618 12.79 -67.41 33.79
N ALA A 619 12.21 -68.13 32.82
CA ALA A 619 12.00 -69.57 32.87
C ALA A 619 13.07 -70.35 32.07
N GLY A 620 14.09 -69.66 31.53
CA GLY A 620 15.17 -70.25 30.73
C GLY A 620 14.79 -70.58 29.28
N ARG A 621 13.61 -70.16 28.82
CA ARG A 621 13.10 -70.40 27.45
C ARG A 621 13.69 -69.37 26.49
N THR A 622 13.93 -69.78 25.25
CA THR A 622 14.32 -68.89 24.14
C THR A 622 13.09 -68.41 23.35
N PRO A 623 13.20 -67.43 22.42
CA PRO A 623 12.12 -67.07 21.52
C PRO A 623 11.53 -68.27 20.78
N LEU A 624 12.35 -69.22 20.30
CA LEU A 624 11.88 -70.42 19.61
C LEU A 624 11.01 -71.32 20.50
N HIS A 625 11.30 -71.41 21.80
CA HIS A 625 10.46 -72.14 22.77
C HIS A 625 9.08 -71.48 22.98
N ASN A 626 8.94 -70.19 22.66
CA ASN A 626 7.69 -69.44 22.76
C ASN A 626 6.93 -69.35 21.41
N ALA A 627 7.45 -69.93 20.33
CA ALA A 627 6.81 -69.98 19.01
C ALA A 627 5.69 -71.04 18.87
N ILE A 628 5.18 -71.57 19.99
CA ILE A 628 4.21 -72.67 20.02
C ILE A 628 2.90 -72.21 19.38
N GLY A 629 2.50 -72.86 18.27
CA GLY A 629 1.32 -72.51 17.49
C GLY A 629 1.58 -71.57 16.31
N HIS A 630 2.79 -71.02 16.17
CA HIS A 630 3.17 -70.09 15.11
C HIS A 630 4.25 -70.69 14.19
N GLU A 631 3.90 -71.75 13.45
CA GLU A 631 4.81 -72.53 12.59
C GLU A 631 5.68 -71.66 11.67
N ALA A 632 5.08 -70.69 10.97
CA ALA A 632 5.80 -69.81 10.07
C ALA A 632 6.70 -68.77 10.77
N VAL A 633 6.50 -68.50 12.07
CA VAL A 633 7.43 -67.69 12.88
C VAL A 633 8.58 -68.55 13.41
N ALA A 634 8.29 -69.79 13.83
CA ALA A 634 9.33 -70.76 14.16
C ALA A 634 10.28 -71.00 12.97
N GLN A 635 9.75 -71.08 11.74
CA GLN A 635 10.55 -71.18 10.52
C GLN A 635 11.46 -69.95 10.32
N LEU A 636 10.97 -68.73 10.51
CA LEU A 636 11.79 -67.51 10.39
C LEU A 636 12.97 -67.48 11.38
N LEU A 637 12.75 -67.93 12.62
CA LEU A 637 13.82 -68.04 13.63
C LEU A 637 14.89 -69.06 13.26
N LEU A 638 14.50 -70.19 12.65
CA LEU A 638 15.42 -71.23 12.18
C LEU A 638 16.22 -70.77 10.95
N GLU A 639 15.57 -70.14 9.98
CA GLU A 639 16.20 -69.63 8.75
C GLU A 639 17.22 -68.52 9.05
N ALA A 640 16.92 -67.61 9.97
CA ALA A 640 17.85 -66.57 10.43
C ALA A 640 19.10 -67.13 11.12
N GLY A 641 19.09 -68.39 11.55
CA GLY A 641 20.24 -69.08 12.14
C GLY A 641 21.20 -69.74 11.14
N GLY A 642 20.99 -69.59 9.83
CA GLY A 642 21.81 -70.26 8.82
C GLY A 642 21.54 -71.76 8.67
N TYR A 643 20.51 -72.29 9.34
CA TYR A 643 20.06 -73.68 9.19
C TYR A 643 19.33 -73.88 7.85
N ARG A 644 20.11 -73.97 6.76
CA ARG A 644 19.65 -74.64 5.54
C ARG A 644 19.52 -76.14 5.80
N CYS A 645 18.36 -76.55 6.32
CA CYS A 645 17.94 -77.95 6.28
C CYS A 645 17.65 -78.37 4.83
N LYS A 646 18.71 -78.72 4.09
CA LYS A 646 18.57 -79.65 2.96
C LYS A 646 18.23 -81.01 3.53
N TRP A 647 17.00 -81.49 3.36
CA TRP A 647 16.62 -82.88 3.00
C TRP A 647 15.14 -82.87 2.57
N PRO A 648 14.70 -83.74 1.64
CA PRO A 648 13.41 -83.63 0.97
C PRO A 648 12.26 -84.38 1.69
N ASP A 649 11.05 -83.89 1.43
CA ASP A 649 9.73 -84.54 1.50
C ASP A 649 9.34 -85.47 2.68
N THR A 650 8.26 -85.05 3.34
CA THR A 650 7.24 -85.88 4.05
C THR A 650 7.61 -86.61 5.35
N THR A 651 7.53 -85.91 6.49
CA THR A 651 6.75 -86.34 7.69
C THR A 651 6.70 -85.21 8.76
N PRO A 652 5.70 -85.19 9.67
CA PRO A 652 5.36 -83.99 10.45
C PRO A 652 6.23 -83.75 11.70
N LEU A 653 6.33 -82.47 12.07
CA LEU A 653 7.09 -81.91 13.21
C LEU A 653 6.68 -82.50 14.58
N ARG A 654 7.25 -83.65 14.94
CA ARG A 654 7.27 -84.21 16.30
C ARG A 654 8.66 -84.80 16.62
N CYS A 655 9.66 -83.95 16.81
CA CYS A 655 10.80 -84.16 17.73
C CYS A 655 11.82 -83.02 17.62
N GLN A 656 11.72 -82.01 18.49
CA GLN A 656 12.86 -81.41 19.21
C GLN A 656 12.39 -80.35 20.23
N ALA A 657 11.57 -80.80 21.18
CA ALA A 657 11.34 -80.10 22.46
C ALA A 657 11.91 -80.97 23.59
N ARG A 658 13.23 -81.21 23.57
CA ARG A 658 14.01 -81.90 24.61
C ARG A 658 15.52 -81.85 24.36
N ARG A 659 16.12 -80.68 24.62
CA ARG A 659 17.44 -80.54 25.28
C ARG A 659 17.66 -79.10 25.72
#